data_AF-A0A956GX93-F1
#
_entry.id   AF-A0A956GX93-F1
#
_cell.length_a   1.000
_cell.length_b   1.000
_cell.length_c   1.000
_cell.angle_alpha   90.00
_cell.angle_beta   90.00
_cell.angle_gamma   90.00
#
_symmetry.space_group_name_H-M   'P 1'
#
loop_
_entity.id
_entity.type
_entity.pdbx_description
1 polymer ?
#
loop_
_entity_poly.entity_id
_entity_poly.type
_entity_poly.pdbx_seq_one_letter_code
_entity_poly.pdbx_strand_id
1 'polypeptide(L)'
;MPRHPLATTARVAAVCVFTVLGLQAGGRAHHVAGHDQNPNPPANLGPTTILHFDAGSLIIPMDGCYARPSFMANAEIDAVVAPLNRTTAKCNGTSEKDDGLIPAYTLMFRLIRAGIPVNWSIRYGKSGWNDYDFQVVRAGGGPVAHRNPGSATDAAKYAGITTLKYRGAPFVIDASHAAAALALMDSYAGICSTGTCYKEVDVHVAAVGFDAPIYRTIDAVPKLAVIDLTDGATALSNEKTNFTAGSIDEALMADLEGTVFDWKTIPQVLAGALDAGDYDLVWVPPFDLGAAPTARQQAFFDKLAAFADAGGSVLLQDGAIGVMEGYGVMAGVNYASSQTPAEGFMSNGGLIMNGVSSTWDNGNASEATLGQDYSDPAAQFGGIVWTGIGGSKFNWRPRYDRAYRDGVRRMIYSDDASVAAYSSKDNWDFATWRRKDNDPDKGTIYYLGGFHWRRVTAAGFRILMNTLLATQTRENESVTEVSRSSPIIATVDGVETQYTGSYETLFPPTDAPTWASAADDSTFEFPHVEGHLRALDLAQLGTGTTTFEDADRQSGLVLFDAADHLPSPGYTGTGCGFPVPTTFDDCRRVFTNTGSSTDPTETFIAYGNVATLSPLLGTGLTDDEARTLIARINAGKKDGSSYVAALGGIDRSTLAVIEPSPVIPVSRATMAYVGGLDGMLHAICAEAGAGCASAGTELWAFMPRGELSKVKSNTARVDGSPKVADVFGTFPGGKGLRTVLVFQTGNTSPSATYAIDVTDPTQPDVLWEHTTDGPGLGLAMGWVRDNSSIRPLVFLQTNSGTTTPGMVVQALDADDGDVVWTFTQAYPAPRTDGNPEVPDTGVPGGVTLVPSLSGTTIEAVLVPSLWGAVYKLNARTGINEYGQTGGVEVPLFQFTEDFHPVGASVSLYRDDQSELKALIVTGGFADPFAPSGSVWAPDDVHQYAVGFPLAPDASAVPIDQNDVQNEDLGVFIDFGAGQRAFSPAVIAGNELFITTDSQNVNSADFGATDDTGQLWRASLADQGANPTIVTIPSGAAAVDVSLTAGAVVATGGGGVHRDDPTGFASSGGSAEVSPEASGTRRLWLRLR
;
A
#
# COMPACT_ATOMS: atom_id res chain seq x y z
N MET A 1 -19.49 35.88 78.08
CA MET A 1 -20.73 36.24 77.35
C MET A 1 -20.34 37.00 76.08
N PRO A 2 -21.09 36.97 74.97
CA PRO A 2 -21.69 35.84 74.26
C PRO A 2 -21.39 35.87 72.72
N ARG A 3 -21.90 34.85 71.99
CA ARG A 3 -22.32 34.80 70.54
C ARG A 3 -21.28 34.76 69.38
N HIS A 4 -21.44 33.71 68.54
CA HIS A 4 -21.47 33.59 67.04
C HIS A 4 -20.47 34.36 66.13
N PRO A 5 -20.15 33.91 64.88
CA PRO A 5 -21.01 33.24 63.88
C PRO A 5 -20.38 32.11 63.01
N LEU A 6 -21.15 31.71 61.98
CA LEU A 6 -21.17 30.53 61.08
C LEU A 6 -20.11 30.47 59.95
N ALA A 7 -19.79 29.25 59.45
CA ALA A 7 -19.83 28.85 58.03
C ALA A 7 -19.61 27.32 57.78
N THR A 8 -20.60 26.67 57.15
CA THR A 8 -20.64 25.55 56.17
C THR A 8 -19.67 24.35 56.15
N THR A 9 -20.23 23.13 56.31
CA THR A 9 -20.13 22.00 55.33
C THR A 9 -21.18 20.93 55.67
N ALA A 10 -21.93 20.40 54.69
CA ALA A 10 -22.74 19.19 54.88
C ALA A 10 -22.98 18.44 53.55
N ARG A 11 -22.57 17.17 53.53
CA ARG A 11 -23.09 16.08 52.68
C ARG A 11 -24.06 15.27 53.53
N VAL A 12 -25.23 14.85 53.01
CA VAL A 12 -25.89 13.56 53.33
C VAL A 12 -26.83 13.15 52.20
N ALA A 13 -26.85 11.83 51.98
CA ALA A 13 -27.64 10.96 51.11
C ALA A 13 -29.18 11.10 51.14
N ALA A 14 -29.83 10.47 50.14
CA ALA A 14 -31.18 9.92 50.28
C ALA A 14 -31.40 8.67 49.42
N VAL A 15 -32.17 7.77 50.02
CA VAL A 15 -32.59 6.41 49.67
C VAL A 15 -33.79 6.41 48.69
N CYS A 16 -33.97 5.37 47.87
CA CYS A 16 -35.33 4.91 47.51
C CYS A 16 -35.41 3.43 47.09
N VAL A 17 -36.63 2.89 47.15
CA VAL A 17 -37.05 1.55 47.59
C VAL A 17 -37.60 0.67 46.44
N PHE A 18 -37.41 -0.65 46.61
CA PHE A 18 -38.05 -1.86 46.02
C PHE A 18 -39.18 -1.76 44.98
N THR A 19 -39.12 -2.64 43.97
CA THR A 19 -40.26 -3.47 43.53
C THR A 19 -39.78 -4.87 43.11
N VAL A 20 -40.50 -5.89 43.59
CA VAL A 20 -40.27 -7.34 43.45
C VAL A 20 -40.95 -7.86 42.18
N LEU A 21 -40.27 -8.70 41.39
CA LEU A 21 -40.90 -9.64 40.47
C LEU A 21 -39.99 -10.85 40.17
N GLY A 22 -40.46 -12.05 40.51
CA GLY A 22 -40.20 -13.29 39.78
C GLY A 22 -38.89 -14.04 40.02
N LEU A 23 -38.85 -14.87 41.07
CA LEU A 23 -38.04 -16.09 41.08
C LEU A 23 -38.46 -17.00 39.91
N GLN A 24 -37.57 -17.21 38.94
CA GLN A 24 -37.44 -18.52 38.28
C GLN A 24 -36.19 -19.21 38.81
N ALA A 25 -36.42 -20.32 39.49
CA ALA A 25 -35.39 -21.25 39.92
C ALA A 25 -34.81 -22.00 38.70
N GLY A 26 -33.48 -22.12 38.63
CA GLY A 26 -32.81 -23.24 37.96
C GLY A 26 -32.13 -23.01 36.60
N GLY A 27 -31.96 -21.78 36.12
CA GLY A 27 -31.19 -21.50 34.89
C GLY A 27 -29.72 -21.21 35.18
N ARG A 28 -28.80 -22.06 34.70
CA ARG A 28 -27.34 -21.92 34.83
C ARG A 28 -26.84 -20.62 34.19
N ALA A 29 -26.48 -19.63 35.01
CA ALA A 29 -25.98 -18.32 34.60
C ALA A 29 -24.46 -18.27 34.30
N HIS A 30 -23.84 -19.39 33.89
CA HIS A 30 -22.39 -19.45 33.66
C HIS A 30 -21.98 -19.53 32.18
N HIS A 31 -22.93 -19.55 31.24
CA HIS A 31 -22.63 -19.21 29.84
C HIS A 31 -22.87 -17.71 29.64
N VAL A 32 -21.82 -16.91 29.74
CA VAL A 32 -21.79 -15.67 28.95
C VAL A 32 -21.30 -16.11 27.58
N ALA A 33 -22.19 -16.12 26.59
CA ALA A 33 -21.92 -16.59 25.21
C ALA A 33 -20.86 -15.77 24.43
N GLY A 34 -20.02 -15.00 25.12
CA GLY A 34 -18.88 -14.26 24.58
C GLY A 34 -17.55 -14.54 25.30
N HIS A 35 -17.51 -15.50 26.22
CA HIS A 35 -16.30 -15.80 27.01
C HIS A 35 -15.42 -16.90 26.37
N ASP A 36 -16.02 -17.69 25.47
CA ASP A 36 -15.41 -18.88 24.84
C ASP A 36 -14.80 -18.59 23.45
N GLN A 37 -15.02 -17.39 22.92
CA GLN A 37 -14.45 -16.88 21.68
C GLN A 37 -13.57 -15.70 22.06
N ASN A 38 -12.30 -15.65 21.64
CA ASN A 38 -11.58 -14.37 21.73
C ASN A 38 -12.39 -13.37 20.89
N PRO A 39 -12.99 -12.31 21.47
CA PRO A 39 -13.82 -11.39 20.72
C PRO A 39 -13.03 -10.57 19.70
N ASN A 40 -11.72 -10.42 19.92
CA ASN A 40 -10.82 -9.61 19.12
C ASN A 40 -9.59 -10.44 18.68
N PRO A 41 -9.76 -11.48 17.83
CA PRO A 41 -8.60 -12.13 17.23
C PRO A 41 -7.86 -11.11 16.33
N PRO A 42 -6.55 -11.29 16.07
CA PRO A 42 -5.86 -10.55 15.02
C PRO A 42 -6.63 -10.70 13.71
N ALA A 43 -6.54 -9.71 12.82
CA ALA A 43 -7.06 -9.83 11.47
C ALA A 43 -6.59 -11.13 10.82
N ASN A 44 -7.43 -11.75 9.99
CA ASN A 44 -6.97 -12.87 9.17
C ASN A 44 -5.78 -12.39 8.34
N LEU A 45 -4.83 -13.29 8.06
CA LEU A 45 -3.62 -12.90 7.32
C LEU A 45 -3.98 -12.34 5.96
N GLY A 46 -3.15 -11.45 5.41
CA GLY A 46 -3.37 -10.88 4.09
C GLY A 46 -3.49 -11.94 2.97
N PRO A 47 -4.01 -11.55 1.80
CA PRO A 47 -4.07 -12.41 0.62
C PRO A 47 -2.68 -12.93 0.23
N THR A 48 -2.63 -14.12 -0.35
CA THR A 48 -1.38 -14.74 -0.80
C THR A 48 -1.16 -14.52 -2.29
N THR A 49 0.09 -14.23 -2.69
CA THR A 49 0.45 -14.00 -4.10
C THR A 49 0.36 -15.29 -4.89
N ILE A 50 -0.31 -15.29 -6.04
CA ILE A 50 -0.39 -16.47 -6.90
C ILE A 50 0.84 -16.48 -7.82
N LEU A 51 1.70 -17.48 -7.69
CA LEU A 51 2.84 -17.68 -8.58
C LEU A 51 2.60 -18.85 -9.53
N HIS A 52 3.03 -18.67 -10.77
CA HIS A 52 3.11 -19.76 -11.75
C HIS A 52 4.42 -20.54 -11.59
N PHE A 53 4.33 -21.86 -11.62
CA PHE A 53 5.47 -22.77 -11.57
C PHE A 53 5.50 -23.65 -12.80
N ASP A 54 6.66 -23.73 -13.45
CA ASP A 54 6.84 -24.53 -14.65
C ASP A 54 6.83 -26.04 -14.38
N ALA A 55 6.59 -26.82 -15.44
CA ALA A 55 6.78 -28.26 -15.39
C ALA A 55 8.24 -28.61 -15.00
N GLY A 56 8.40 -29.57 -14.10
CA GLY A 56 9.69 -29.93 -13.49
C GLY A 56 9.91 -29.33 -12.11
N SER A 57 9.09 -28.38 -11.67
CA SER A 57 9.09 -27.86 -10.30
C SER A 57 8.88 -28.99 -9.27
N LEU A 58 9.48 -28.85 -8.10
CA LEU A 58 9.36 -29.82 -7.01
C LEU A 58 8.33 -29.35 -6.00
N ILE A 59 7.55 -30.29 -5.48
CA ILE A 59 6.58 -30.03 -4.40
C ILE A 59 6.88 -31.03 -3.28
N ILE A 60 7.14 -30.53 -2.07
CA ILE A 60 7.25 -31.35 -0.87
C ILE A 60 5.88 -31.29 -0.18
N PRO A 61 5.05 -32.35 -0.30
CA PRO A 61 3.74 -32.36 0.31
C PRO A 61 3.85 -32.33 1.82
N MET A 62 3.06 -31.46 2.43
CA MET A 62 2.98 -31.32 3.88
C MET A 62 1.60 -31.77 4.35
N ASP A 63 1.05 -32.85 3.83
CA ASP A 63 -0.25 -33.37 4.29
C ASP A 63 -0.22 -34.86 4.57
N GLY A 64 -1.09 -35.28 5.49
CA GLY A 64 -1.15 -36.67 5.94
C GLY A 64 -1.59 -37.65 4.85
N CYS A 65 -2.03 -37.16 3.68
CA CYS A 65 -2.42 -38.01 2.55
C CYS A 65 -1.24 -38.40 1.67
N TYR A 66 -0.35 -37.44 1.38
CA TYR A 66 0.75 -37.65 0.43
C TYR A 66 2.14 -37.74 1.06
N ALA A 67 2.27 -37.51 2.37
CA ALA A 67 3.50 -37.73 3.14
C ALA A 67 3.50 -39.10 3.88
N ARG A 68 3.07 -40.20 3.25
CA ARG A 68 3.07 -41.57 3.82
C ARG A 68 3.80 -42.55 2.91
N PRO A 69 4.85 -43.25 3.39
CA PRO A 69 4.72 -44.71 3.55
C PRO A 69 5.70 -45.40 4.53
N SER A 70 5.26 -46.40 5.32
CA SER A 70 6.20 -47.47 5.71
C SER A 70 6.02 -48.77 4.91
N PHE A 71 4.79 -49.19 4.58
CA PHE A 71 4.48 -50.15 3.49
C PHE A 71 2.96 -50.11 3.30
N MET A 72 2.46 -49.05 2.68
CA MET A 72 1.06 -48.97 2.30
C MET A 72 0.80 -49.88 1.12
N ALA A 73 0.05 -50.96 1.36
CA ALA A 73 -1.23 -51.11 0.72
C ALA A 73 -2.31 -50.86 1.79
N ASN A 74 -3.49 -50.37 1.41
CA ASN A 74 -4.72 -51.11 1.67
C ASN A 74 -5.84 -50.74 0.65
N ALA A 75 -5.61 -50.55 -0.65
CA ALA A 75 -4.49 -50.88 -1.54
C ALA A 75 -4.01 -49.61 -2.25
N GLU A 76 -2.83 -49.16 -1.85
CA GLU A 76 -2.18 -47.85 -2.05
C GLU A 76 -3.12 -46.63 -1.98
N ILE A 77 -3.96 -46.69 -0.94
CA ILE A 77 -4.89 -45.68 -0.40
C ILE A 77 -5.61 -44.80 -1.42
N ASP A 78 -6.60 -45.31 -2.15
CA ASP A 78 -6.78 -46.69 -2.57
C ASP A 78 -6.54 -46.76 -4.09
N ALA A 79 -5.28 -46.43 -4.45
CA ALA A 79 -4.71 -45.84 -5.66
C ALA A 79 -4.63 -44.28 -5.66
N VAL A 80 -4.52 -43.66 -4.47
CA VAL A 80 -4.40 -42.20 -4.20
C VAL A 80 -5.75 -41.45 -4.07
N VAL A 81 -6.79 -42.13 -3.57
CA VAL A 81 -8.14 -41.61 -3.23
C VAL A 81 -9.00 -41.13 -4.41
N ALA A 82 -9.21 -42.00 -5.37
CA ALA A 82 -10.00 -41.81 -6.61
C ALA A 82 -11.48 -41.46 -6.37
N PRO A 83 -12.11 -40.60 -7.20
CA PRO A 83 -13.17 -39.66 -6.76
C PRO A 83 -13.43 -39.50 -5.23
N LEU A 84 -12.36 -39.57 -4.43
CA LEU A 84 -12.22 -39.81 -2.99
C LEU A 84 -12.86 -41.10 -2.40
N ASN A 85 -12.04 -41.97 -1.81
CA ASN A 85 -12.07 -42.39 -0.39
C ASN A 85 -10.66 -42.96 -0.08
N ARG A 86 -10.17 -43.07 1.17
CA ARG A 86 -10.71 -43.89 2.26
C ARG A 86 -11.40 -43.06 3.33
N THR A 87 -12.62 -43.43 3.65
CA THR A 87 -13.73 -42.57 4.14
C THR A 87 -13.33 -41.60 5.25
N THR A 88 -13.18 -40.31 4.98
CA THR A 88 -13.72 -39.44 3.90
C THR A 88 -12.61 -38.74 3.09
N ALA A 89 -11.46 -39.42 2.97
CA ALA A 89 -10.14 -38.92 2.55
C ALA A 89 -9.63 -37.69 3.33
N LYS A 90 -10.17 -37.47 4.54
CA LYS A 90 -9.34 -37.19 5.70
C LYS A 90 -8.41 -38.39 5.90
N CYS A 91 -7.15 -38.35 5.48
CA CYS A 91 -6.32 -39.56 5.33
C CYS A 91 -5.97 -40.25 6.66
N ASN A 92 -6.91 -41.08 7.11
CA ASN A 92 -6.92 -41.75 8.40
C ASN A 92 -6.11 -43.05 8.33
N GLY A 93 -5.03 -43.12 9.10
CA GLY A 93 -4.66 -44.33 9.82
C GLY A 93 -4.37 -43.89 11.23
N THR A 94 -4.87 -44.61 12.23
CA THR A 94 -4.81 -44.35 13.68
C THR A 94 -3.39 -44.33 14.27
N SER A 95 -2.38 -44.09 13.43
CA SER A 95 -1.01 -43.84 13.86
C SER A 95 -0.56 -42.54 13.20
N GLU A 96 -0.42 -41.50 14.02
CA GLU A 96 0.40 -40.32 13.76
C GLU A 96 1.83 -40.80 13.49
N LYS A 97 2.11 -41.22 12.26
CA LYS A 97 3.44 -41.66 11.85
C LYS A 97 4.13 -40.52 11.14
N ASP A 98 5.35 -40.27 11.59
CA ASP A 98 6.31 -39.42 10.93
C ASP A 98 6.94 -40.20 9.76
N ASP A 99 6.24 -40.22 8.63
CA ASP A 99 6.68 -40.88 7.40
C ASP A 99 7.45 -39.85 6.52
N GLY A 100 8.49 -39.21 7.10
CA GLY A 100 9.33 -38.23 6.40
C GLY A 100 8.88 -36.75 6.53
N LEU A 101 7.78 -36.49 7.23
CA LEU A 101 7.23 -35.14 7.39
C LEU A 101 8.08 -34.26 8.31
N ILE A 102 8.57 -34.81 9.42
CA ILE A 102 9.45 -34.11 10.34
C ILE A 102 10.81 -33.77 9.69
N PRO A 103 11.51 -34.73 9.05
CA PRO A 103 12.75 -34.40 8.36
C PRO A 103 12.53 -33.47 7.15
N ALA A 104 11.32 -33.32 6.60
CA ALA A 104 11.06 -32.37 5.51
C ALA A 104 11.41 -30.91 5.90
N TYR A 105 11.08 -30.48 7.12
CA TYR A 105 11.39 -29.11 7.59
C TYR A 105 12.91 -28.85 7.64
N THR A 106 13.68 -29.84 8.11
CA THR A 106 15.12 -29.66 8.27
C THR A 106 15.90 -29.91 6.99
N LEU A 107 15.31 -30.68 6.06
CA LEU A 107 15.76 -30.75 4.68
C LEU A 107 15.57 -29.38 3.99
N MET A 108 14.42 -28.74 4.23
CA MET A 108 14.17 -27.38 3.77
C MET A 108 15.21 -26.39 4.31
N PHE A 109 15.57 -26.45 5.60
CA PHE A 109 16.64 -25.60 6.15
C PHE A 109 17.97 -25.75 5.39
N ARG A 110 18.29 -26.98 4.96
CA ARG A 110 19.51 -27.26 4.20
C ARG A 110 19.45 -26.76 2.77
N LEU A 111 18.28 -26.84 2.12
CA LEU A 111 18.06 -26.28 0.77
C LEU A 111 18.28 -24.77 0.79
N ILE A 112 17.64 -24.08 1.73
CA ILE A 112 17.76 -22.62 1.87
C ILE A 112 19.20 -22.22 2.14
N ARG A 113 19.89 -22.90 3.05
CA ARG A 113 21.32 -22.65 3.33
C ARG A 113 22.24 -22.94 2.15
N ALA A 114 21.81 -23.75 1.19
CA ALA A 114 22.53 -23.99 -0.06
C ALA A 114 22.17 -22.96 -1.15
N GLY A 115 21.39 -21.93 -0.83
CA GLY A 115 20.96 -20.89 -1.77
C GLY A 115 19.83 -21.35 -2.70
N ILE A 116 19.03 -22.34 -2.30
CA ILE A 116 17.88 -22.83 -3.06
C ILE A 116 16.61 -22.23 -2.46
N PRO A 117 15.91 -21.31 -3.16
CA PRO A 117 14.67 -20.72 -2.68
C PRO A 117 13.58 -21.79 -2.50
N VAL A 118 12.80 -21.66 -1.43
CA VAL A 118 11.67 -22.56 -1.17
C VAL A 118 10.41 -21.74 -0.94
N ASN A 119 9.42 -21.85 -1.83
CA ASN A 119 8.15 -21.17 -1.72
C ASN A 119 7.23 -21.92 -0.76
N TRP A 120 6.67 -21.23 0.23
CA TRP A 120 5.75 -21.81 1.22
C TRP A 120 4.32 -21.46 0.84
N SER A 121 3.56 -22.46 0.38
CA SER A 121 2.26 -22.21 -0.25
C SER A 121 1.10 -22.41 0.72
N ILE A 122 0.37 -21.33 1.03
CA ILE A 122 -0.83 -21.37 1.87
C ILE A 122 -1.92 -20.58 1.15
N ARG A 123 -3.12 -21.14 1.08
CA ARG A 123 -4.26 -20.41 0.54
C ARG A 123 -4.92 -19.57 1.62
N TYR A 124 -5.14 -18.29 1.32
CA TYR A 124 -5.94 -17.41 2.17
C TYR A 124 -7.41 -17.86 2.26
N GLY A 125 -8.07 -17.61 3.39
CA GLY A 125 -9.52 -17.81 3.54
C GLY A 125 -9.98 -19.26 3.63
N LYS A 126 -9.11 -20.18 4.09
CA LYS A 126 -9.47 -21.60 4.25
C LYS A 126 -10.64 -21.77 5.21
N SER A 127 -11.67 -22.49 4.77
CA SER A 127 -12.88 -22.73 5.57
C SER A 127 -12.72 -23.88 6.57
N GLY A 128 -11.56 -24.55 6.57
CA GLY A 128 -11.30 -25.72 7.40
C GLY A 128 -9.86 -26.20 7.29
N TRP A 129 -9.39 -26.92 8.30
CA TRP A 129 -8.03 -27.48 8.37
C TRP A 129 -7.72 -28.52 7.28
N ASN A 130 -8.77 -29.10 6.68
CA ASN A 130 -8.66 -30.07 5.60
C ASN A 130 -8.81 -29.44 4.21
N ASP A 131 -8.94 -28.12 4.14
CA ASP A 131 -9.03 -27.41 2.88
C ASP A 131 -7.66 -27.32 2.19
N TYR A 132 -7.66 -27.37 0.85
CA TYR A 132 -6.43 -27.42 0.06
C TYR A 132 -5.78 -26.05 -0.09
N ASP A 133 -4.48 -26.02 -0.27
CA ASP A 133 -3.70 -24.81 -0.56
C ASP A 133 -3.65 -24.57 -2.07
N PHE A 134 -3.31 -25.60 -2.85
CA PHE A 134 -3.42 -25.57 -4.32
C PHE A 134 -3.65 -26.96 -4.91
N GLN A 135 -3.78 -27.03 -6.23
CA GLN A 135 -3.90 -28.28 -6.97
C GLN A 135 -3.12 -28.25 -8.28
N VAL A 136 -2.60 -29.41 -8.69
CA VAL A 136 -1.97 -29.61 -10.00
C VAL A 136 -2.90 -30.47 -10.84
N VAL A 137 -3.21 -30.02 -12.06
CA VAL A 137 -4.20 -30.66 -12.94
C VAL A 137 -3.57 -30.98 -14.29
N ARG A 138 -3.74 -32.22 -14.76
CA ARG A 138 -3.30 -32.66 -16.09
C ARG A 138 -4.39 -33.49 -16.76
N ALA A 139 -4.76 -33.11 -17.98
CA ALA A 139 -5.87 -33.74 -18.71
C ALA A 139 -5.62 -35.20 -19.13
N GLY A 140 -4.37 -35.69 -19.11
CA GLY A 140 -4.01 -37.08 -19.38
C GLY A 140 -2.64 -37.46 -18.81
N GLY A 141 -2.57 -38.62 -18.16
CA GLY A 141 -1.41 -39.05 -17.37
C GLY A 141 -1.32 -38.33 -16.02
N GLY A 142 -0.38 -38.75 -15.17
CA GLY A 142 -0.23 -38.18 -13.84
C GLY A 142 0.18 -36.71 -13.86
N PRO A 143 -0.41 -35.84 -12.99
CA PRO A 143 -0.03 -34.44 -12.87
C PRO A 143 1.36 -34.24 -12.25
N VAL A 144 1.85 -35.24 -11.52
CA VAL A 144 3.18 -35.25 -10.89
C VAL A 144 3.80 -36.65 -10.95
N ALA A 145 5.12 -36.74 -10.79
CA ALA A 145 5.85 -37.99 -10.54
C ALA A 145 6.35 -38.04 -9.08
N HIS A 146 6.53 -39.22 -8.52
CA HIS A 146 7.01 -39.41 -7.15
C HIS A 146 8.53 -39.60 -7.09
N ARG A 147 9.15 -39.14 -6.02
CA ARG A 147 10.57 -39.39 -5.73
C ARG A 147 10.82 -39.30 -4.23
N ASN A 148 11.78 -40.08 -3.74
CA ASN A 148 12.39 -39.89 -2.42
C ASN A 148 13.86 -39.50 -2.60
N PRO A 149 14.47 -38.83 -1.61
CA PRO A 149 15.91 -38.60 -1.61
C PRO A 149 16.70 -39.90 -1.78
N GLY A 150 17.61 -39.92 -2.74
CA GLY A 150 18.46 -41.07 -3.10
C GLY A 150 17.79 -42.13 -3.97
N SER A 151 16.53 -41.92 -4.41
CA SER A 151 15.80 -42.86 -5.29
C SER A 151 15.59 -42.30 -6.71
N ALA A 152 15.25 -43.18 -7.64
CA ALA A 152 14.86 -42.78 -9.00
C ALA A 152 13.43 -42.20 -9.00
N THR A 153 13.16 -41.26 -9.90
CA THR A 153 11.82 -40.70 -10.09
C THR A 153 10.86 -41.76 -10.65
N ASP A 154 9.73 -41.98 -9.98
CA ASP A 154 8.67 -42.91 -10.37
C ASP A 154 7.45 -42.15 -10.93
N ALA A 155 7.36 -42.11 -12.26
CA ALA A 155 6.23 -41.51 -12.96
C ALA A 155 4.97 -42.40 -12.97
N ALA A 156 5.07 -43.68 -12.60
CA ALA A 156 3.94 -44.61 -12.62
C ALA A 156 3.03 -44.43 -11.41
N LYS A 157 3.57 -43.98 -10.26
CA LYS A 157 2.84 -43.88 -8.98
C LYS A 157 1.56 -43.05 -9.05
N TYR A 158 1.57 -41.93 -9.80
CA TYR A 158 0.41 -41.05 -9.97
C TYR A 158 -0.17 -41.06 -11.39
N ALA A 159 0.21 -42.03 -12.23
CA ALA A 159 -0.20 -42.06 -13.64
C ALA A 159 -1.73 -42.19 -13.85
N GLY A 160 -2.47 -42.68 -12.84
CA GLY A 160 -3.91 -42.93 -12.89
C GLY A 160 -4.81 -41.79 -12.39
N ILE A 161 -4.24 -40.68 -11.91
CA ILE A 161 -5.00 -39.52 -11.41
C ILE A 161 -4.75 -38.30 -12.30
N THR A 162 -5.74 -37.41 -12.43
CA THR A 162 -5.66 -36.19 -13.26
C THR A 162 -5.55 -34.90 -12.44
N THR A 163 -5.81 -34.97 -11.13
CA THR A 163 -5.75 -33.82 -10.22
C THR A 163 -5.18 -34.25 -8.89
N LEU A 164 -4.20 -33.50 -8.36
CA LEU A 164 -3.65 -33.70 -7.03
C LEU A 164 -3.76 -32.40 -6.23
N LYS A 165 -4.38 -32.46 -5.04
CA LYS A 165 -4.67 -31.30 -4.18
C LYS A 165 -3.78 -31.32 -2.95
N TYR A 166 -2.93 -30.32 -2.75
CA TYR A 166 -2.02 -30.23 -1.62
C TYR A 166 -2.63 -29.48 -0.44
N ARG A 167 -2.27 -29.84 0.79
CA ARG A 167 -2.75 -29.21 2.02
C ARG A 167 -1.60 -28.96 3.00
N GLY A 168 -1.87 -28.12 3.98
CA GLY A 168 -1.01 -27.98 5.15
C GLY A 168 0.29 -27.27 4.86
N ALA A 169 0.25 -26.26 3.99
CA ALA A 169 1.41 -25.46 3.68
C ALA A 169 2.55 -26.24 2.99
N PRO A 170 2.27 -26.89 1.84
CA PRO A 170 3.31 -27.53 1.03
C PRO A 170 4.44 -26.56 0.64
N PHE A 171 5.64 -27.10 0.50
CA PHE A 171 6.78 -26.36 -0.04
C PHE A 171 6.91 -26.59 -1.54
N VAL A 172 7.20 -25.52 -2.30
CA VAL A 172 7.35 -25.54 -3.75
C VAL A 172 8.71 -24.97 -4.15
N ILE A 173 9.47 -25.71 -4.95
CA ILE A 173 10.77 -25.30 -5.49
C ILE A 173 10.61 -25.19 -7.00
N ASP A 174 10.97 -24.04 -7.54
CA ASP A 174 10.84 -23.77 -8.97
C ASP A 174 11.67 -24.73 -9.84
N ALA A 175 11.20 -24.99 -11.05
CA ALA A 175 11.84 -25.88 -12.02
C ALA A 175 13.30 -25.52 -12.29
N SER A 176 13.64 -24.22 -12.28
CA SER A 176 15.01 -23.72 -12.44
C SER A 176 15.98 -24.21 -11.35
N HIS A 177 15.48 -24.49 -10.15
CA HIS A 177 16.28 -24.97 -9.02
C HIS A 177 16.13 -26.48 -8.73
N ALA A 178 15.19 -27.15 -9.41
CA ALA A 178 14.85 -28.55 -9.14
C ALA A 178 16.05 -29.51 -9.19
N ALA A 179 16.95 -29.35 -10.17
CA ALA A 179 18.12 -30.21 -10.30
C ALA A 179 19.11 -30.08 -9.12
N ALA A 180 19.39 -28.84 -8.70
CA ALA A 180 20.27 -28.57 -7.56
C ALA A 180 19.65 -29.08 -6.25
N ALA A 181 18.34 -28.87 -6.09
CA ALA A 181 17.58 -29.37 -4.94
C ALA A 181 17.65 -30.89 -4.83
N LEU A 182 17.36 -31.63 -5.91
CA LEU A 182 17.42 -33.09 -5.90
C LEU A 182 18.83 -33.61 -5.59
N ALA A 183 19.88 -33.02 -6.16
CA ALA A 183 21.26 -33.43 -5.88
C ALA A 183 21.62 -33.24 -4.40
N LEU A 184 21.19 -32.11 -3.79
CA LEU A 184 21.41 -31.86 -2.38
C LEU A 184 20.61 -32.83 -1.50
N MET A 185 19.33 -33.04 -1.81
CA MET A 185 18.47 -33.99 -1.09
C MET A 185 19.07 -35.41 -1.12
N ASP A 186 19.53 -35.88 -2.29
CA ASP A 186 20.16 -37.19 -2.46
C ASP A 186 21.43 -37.33 -1.60
N SER A 187 22.19 -36.25 -1.42
CA SER A 187 23.40 -36.25 -0.57
C SER A 187 23.10 -36.52 0.91
N TYR A 188 21.89 -36.16 1.37
CA TYR A 188 21.45 -36.35 2.75
C TYR A 188 20.64 -37.64 2.97
N ALA A 189 20.28 -38.38 1.92
CA ALA A 189 19.40 -39.54 1.99
C ALA A 189 19.83 -40.61 3.03
N GLY A 190 21.13 -40.74 3.27
CA GLY A 190 21.69 -41.71 4.23
C GLY A 190 21.63 -41.29 5.71
N ILE A 191 21.26 -40.04 6.03
CA ILE A 191 21.20 -39.56 7.42
C ILE A 191 19.87 -39.96 8.06
N CYS A 192 19.98 -40.53 9.26
CA CYS A 192 18.87 -40.97 10.08
C CYS A 192 19.18 -40.75 11.57
N SER A 193 18.16 -40.46 12.38
CA SER A 193 18.25 -40.50 13.84
C SER A 193 16.95 -41.02 14.42
N THR A 194 17.04 -41.78 15.51
CA THR A 194 15.93 -42.37 16.28
C THR A 194 14.82 -43.10 15.51
N GLY A 195 14.91 -43.29 14.19
CA GLY A 195 13.87 -43.88 13.34
C GLY A 195 13.20 -42.89 12.38
N THR A 196 13.78 -41.70 12.18
CA THR A 196 13.43 -40.73 11.13
C THR A 196 14.60 -40.62 10.15
N CYS A 197 14.35 -40.57 8.85
CA CYS A 197 15.38 -40.49 7.82
C CYS A 197 15.01 -39.53 6.68
N TYR A 198 16.00 -38.87 6.05
CA TYR A 198 15.71 -38.03 4.88
C TYR A 198 15.20 -38.81 3.67
N LYS A 199 15.65 -40.05 3.47
CA LYS A 199 15.12 -40.92 2.40
C LYS A 199 13.62 -41.21 2.51
N GLU A 200 12.98 -40.86 3.63
CA GLU A 200 11.54 -41.03 3.83
C GLU A 200 10.76 -39.77 3.42
N VAL A 201 11.43 -38.63 3.19
CA VAL A 201 10.79 -37.41 2.68
C VAL A 201 10.21 -37.69 1.29
N ASP A 202 8.94 -37.41 1.10
CA ASP A 202 8.27 -37.49 -0.20
C ASP A 202 8.48 -36.20 -0.99
N VAL A 203 8.83 -36.34 -2.28
CA VAL A 203 9.01 -35.23 -3.22
C VAL A 203 8.22 -35.53 -4.49
N HIS A 204 7.39 -34.58 -4.92
CA HIS A 204 6.65 -34.66 -6.17
C HIS A 204 7.32 -33.79 -7.23
N VAL A 205 7.50 -34.33 -8.44
CA VAL A 205 8.02 -33.58 -9.60
C VAL A 205 6.84 -33.24 -10.51
N ALA A 206 6.54 -31.96 -10.68
CA ALA A 206 5.41 -31.50 -11.50
C ALA A 206 5.58 -31.90 -12.96
N ALA A 207 4.55 -32.50 -13.56
CA ALA A 207 4.59 -32.93 -14.96
C ALA A 207 4.00 -31.88 -15.93
N VAL A 208 3.40 -30.83 -15.39
CA VAL A 208 2.80 -29.68 -16.08
C VAL A 208 3.02 -28.44 -15.24
N GLY A 209 2.92 -27.25 -15.85
CA GLY A 209 2.90 -26.00 -15.10
C GLY A 209 1.64 -25.88 -14.23
N PHE A 210 1.71 -25.14 -13.14
CA PHE A 210 0.61 -24.95 -12.20
C PHE A 210 0.75 -23.63 -11.42
N ASP A 211 -0.37 -23.13 -10.93
CA ASP A 211 -0.39 -21.95 -10.07
C ASP A 211 -0.52 -22.37 -8.60
N ALA A 212 0.21 -21.70 -7.73
CA ALA A 212 0.10 -21.90 -6.28
C ALA A 212 0.06 -20.54 -5.56
N PRO A 213 -0.82 -20.39 -4.55
CA PRO A 213 -0.80 -19.24 -3.67
C PRO A 213 0.39 -19.36 -2.73
N ILE A 214 1.33 -18.43 -2.81
CA ILE A 214 2.54 -18.38 -2.02
C ILE A 214 2.33 -17.41 -0.87
N TYR A 215 2.41 -17.93 0.35
CA TYR A 215 2.40 -17.11 1.55
C TYR A 215 3.68 -16.31 1.66
N ARG A 216 4.81 -16.97 1.39
CA ARG A 216 6.12 -16.34 1.22
C ARG A 216 7.11 -17.28 0.55
N THR A 217 8.15 -16.70 -0.02
CA THR A 217 9.38 -17.43 -0.30
C THR A 217 10.24 -17.45 0.97
N ILE A 218 10.78 -18.62 1.31
CA ILE A 218 11.69 -18.80 2.42
C ILE A 218 13.10 -18.87 1.84
N ASP A 219 13.89 -17.86 2.13
CA ASP A 219 15.25 -17.62 1.66
C ASP A 219 16.26 -17.50 2.82
N ALA A 220 15.77 -17.40 4.05
CA ALA A 220 16.54 -17.49 5.28
C ALA A 220 15.90 -18.43 6.29
N VAL A 221 16.74 -19.08 7.10
CA VAL A 221 16.29 -19.94 8.21
C VAL A 221 16.38 -19.13 9.51
N PRO A 222 15.31 -19.08 10.33
CA PRO A 222 15.35 -18.36 11.59
C PRO A 222 16.36 -18.99 12.55
N LYS A 223 17.12 -18.15 13.26
CA LYS A 223 18.09 -18.59 14.25
C LYS A 223 17.45 -18.69 15.64
N LEU A 224 17.62 -19.84 16.27
CA LEU A 224 16.87 -20.26 17.44
C LEU A 224 17.75 -20.27 18.70
N ALA A 225 17.32 -19.63 19.78
CA ALA A 225 17.92 -19.83 21.10
C ALA A 225 17.11 -20.87 21.87
N VAL A 226 17.68 -22.05 22.08
CA VAL A 226 17.03 -23.12 22.86
C VAL A 226 17.50 -23.01 24.31
N ILE A 227 16.58 -22.78 25.24
CA ILE A 227 16.96 -22.54 26.63
C ILE A 227 17.30 -23.84 27.33
N ASP A 228 18.52 -23.90 27.86
CA ASP A 228 18.95 -24.90 28.83
C ASP A 228 18.60 -24.40 30.24
N LEU A 229 17.65 -25.10 30.87
CA LEU A 229 17.15 -24.77 32.20
C LEU A 229 18.08 -25.28 33.33
N THR A 230 19.25 -25.85 33.02
CA THR A 230 20.24 -26.29 34.01
C THR A 230 20.93 -25.12 34.73
N ASP A 231 20.19 -24.43 35.61
CA ASP A 231 20.77 -23.48 36.57
C ASP A 231 20.40 -23.89 38.00
N GLY A 232 21.41 -24.36 38.74
CA GLY A 232 21.26 -24.73 40.15
C GLY A 232 20.81 -23.57 41.06
N ALA A 233 20.95 -22.31 40.60
CA ALA A 233 20.50 -21.13 41.33
C ALA A 233 19.04 -20.75 41.07
N THR A 234 18.42 -21.20 39.97
CA THR A 234 17.00 -20.95 39.71
C THR A 234 16.12 -22.12 40.13
N ALA A 235 16.67 -23.33 40.25
CA ALA A 235 15.91 -24.54 40.59
C ALA A 235 14.67 -24.76 39.69
N LEU A 236 14.66 -24.21 38.47
CA LEU A 236 13.68 -24.59 37.45
C LEU A 236 13.91 -26.07 37.16
N SER A 237 12.90 -26.90 37.39
CA SER A 237 13.04 -28.35 37.38
C SER A 237 13.48 -28.84 35.99
N ASN A 238 14.72 -29.31 35.88
CA ASN A 238 15.35 -29.76 34.62
C ASN A 238 14.77 -31.08 34.05
N GLU A 239 13.66 -31.61 34.59
CA GLU A 239 13.18 -32.95 34.22
C GLU A 239 12.73 -33.04 32.74
N LYS A 240 12.65 -31.92 32.01
CA LYS A 240 12.08 -31.89 30.66
C LYS A 240 12.91 -31.22 29.55
N THR A 241 14.10 -30.67 29.81
CA THR A 241 15.04 -30.21 28.76
C THR A 241 15.39 -31.35 27.78
N ASN A 242 15.43 -32.59 28.30
CA ASN A 242 15.62 -33.80 27.50
C ASN A 242 14.52 -34.05 26.46
N PHE A 243 13.30 -33.53 26.66
CA PHE A 243 12.23 -33.65 25.67
C PHE A 243 12.51 -32.73 24.48
N THR A 244 12.90 -31.48 24.73
CA THR A 244 13.33 -30.54 23.69
C THR A 244 14.53 -31.08 22.92
N ALA A 245 15.54 -31.60 23.62
CA ALA A 245 16.68 -32.26 22.98
C ALA A 245 16.24 -33.47 22.13
N GLY A 246 15.27 -34.24 22.61
CA GLY A 246 14.65 -35.32 21.84
C GLY A 246 13.92 -34.84 20.58
N SER A 247 13.17 -33.74 20.66
CA SER A 247 12.51 -33.12 19.49
C SER A 247 13.52 -32.66 18.43
N ILE A 248 14.64 -32.06 18.86
CA ILE A 248 15.74 -31.63 17.99
C ILE A 248 16.40 -32.83 17.29
N ASP A 249 16.65 -33.91 18.04
CA ASP A 249 17.23 -35.13 17.50
C ASP A 249 16.27 -35.85 16.53
N GLU A 250 14.99 -35.96 16.88
CA GLU A 250 13.95 -36.54 16.02
C GLU A 250 13.78 -35.75 14.71
N ALA A 251 14.02 -34.44 14.73
CA ALA A 251 14.02 -33.58 13.54
C ALA A 251 15.28 -33.65 12.69
N LEU A 252 16.32 -34.39 13.09
CA LEU A 252 17.62 -34.38 12.41
C LEU A 252 18.23 -32.97 12.38
N MET A 253 18.07 -32.22 13.47
CA MET A 253 18.64 -30.87 13.61
C MET A 253 20.00 -30.87 14.28
N ALA A 254 20.48 -31.97 14.88
CA ALA A 254 21.67 -31.95 15.74
C ALA A 254 22.92 -31.34 15.08
N ASP A 255 23.16 -31.60 13.79
CA ASP A 255 24.27 -31.02 13.00
C ASP A 255 24.05 -29.56 12.58
N LEU A 256 22.88 -28.99 12.86
CA LEU A 256 22.54 -27.59 12.66
C LEU A 256 22.82 -26.71 13.89
N GLU A 257 23.30 -27.29 15.01
CA GLU A 257 23.75 -26.51 16.16
C GLU A 257 24.87 -25.54 15.76
N GLY A 258 24.85 -24.31 16.30
CA GLY A 258 25.77 -23.24 15.92
C GLY A 258 25.42 -22.53 14.61
N THR A 259 24.42 -23.03 13.86
CA THR A 259 24.03 -22.45 12.57
C THR A 259 22.55 -22.08 12.52
N VAL A 260 21.66 -23.00 12.90
CA VAL A 260 20.21 -22.78 12.94
C VAL A 260 19.72 -22.63 14.38
N PHE A 261 20.38 -23.27 15.35
CA PHE A 261 20.04 -23.09 16.75
C PHE A 261 21.28 -23.11 17.65
N ASP A 262 21.15 -22.55 18.84
CA ASP A 262 22.15 -22.60 19.90
C ASP A 262 21.49 -22.92 21.25
N TRP A 263 22.14 -23.75 22.06
CA TRP A 263 21.75 -23.90 23.46
C TRP A 263 22.21 -22.69 24.28
N LYS A 264 21.30 -22.14 25.09
CA LYS A 264 21.56 -21.01 26.00
C LYS A 264 21.16 -21.33 27.42
N THR A 265 22.14 -21.32 28.31
CA THR A 265 21.90 -21.45 29.74
C THR A 265 21.28 -20.18 30.31
N ILE A 266 20.53 -20.28 31.40
CA ILE A 266 19.94 -19.12 32.09
C ILE A 266 20.99 -18.05 32.45
N PRO A 267 22.19 -18.39 32.99
CA PRO A 267 23.24 -17.39 33.21
C PRO A 267 23.65 -16.63 31.96
N GLN A 268 23.68 -17.27 30.78
CA GLN A 268 23.98 -16.60 29.51
C GLN A 268 22.86 -15.66 29.09
N VAL A 269 21.59 -16.06 29.24
CA VAL A 269 20.44 -15.18 28.98
C VAL A 269 20.47 -13.95 29.89
N LEU A 270 20.71 -14.14 31.19
CA LEU A 270 20.84 -13.04 32.15
C LEU A 270 22.04 -12.13 31.84
N ALA A 271 23.08 -12.66 31.22
CA ALA A 271 24.24 -11.89 30.74
C ALA A 271 23.99 -11.19 29.39
N GLY A 272 22.78 -11.27 28.82
CA GLY A 272 22.39 -10.58 27.60
C GLY A 272 22.59 -11.38 26.31
N ALA A 273 22.66 -12.71 26.37
CA ALA A 273 22.82 -13.54 25.16
C ALA A 273 21.66 -13.41 24.15
N LEU A 274 20.50 -12.91 24.59
CA LEU A 274 19.36 -12.62 23.71
C LEU A 274 19.35 -11.17 23.20
N ASP A 275 20.07 -10.27 23.87
CA ASP A 275 20.11 -8.84 23.53
C ASP A 275 21.01 -8.56 22.31
N ALA A 276 21.80 -9.56 21.88
CA ALA A 276 22.78 -9.43 20.80
C ALA A 276 22.16 -9.38 19.39
N GLY A 277 20.84 -9.56 19.25
CA GLY A 277 20.15 -9.62 17.95
C GLY A 277 20.46 -10.89 17.14
N ASP A 278 21.12 -11.87 17.75
CA ASP A 278 21.58 -13.10 17.10
C ASP A 278 20.47 -14.16 16.91
N TYR A 279 19.26 -13.92 17.41
CA TYR A 279 18.18 -14.89 17.48
C TYR A 279 16.85 -14.25 17.07
N ASP A 280 16.07 -14.98 16.28
CA ASP A 280 14.72 -14.59 15.86
C ASP A 280 13.66 -15.17 16.80
N LEU A 281 13.96 -16.33 17.41
CA LEU A 281 13.06 -17.03 18.32
C LEU A 281 13.81 -17.62 19.50
N VAL A 282 13.21 -17.52 20.68
CA VAL A 282 13.62 -18.26 21.89
C VAL A 282 12.65 -19.40 22.15
N TRP A 283 13.17 -20.64 22.18
CA TRP A 283 12.43 -21.82 22.58
C TRP A 283 12.70 -22.14 24.05
N VAL A 284 11.68 -21.93 24.89
CA VAL A 284 11.73 -22.20 26.33
C VAL A 284 11.07 -23.56 26.62
N PRO A 285 11.82 -24.56 27.12
CA PRO A 285 11.26 -25.85 27.50
C PRO A 285 10.27 -25.76 28.66
N PRO A 286 9.47 -26.80 28.90
CA PRO A 286 8.59 -26.89 30.06
C PRO A 286 9.32 -26.76 31.41
N PHE A 287 8.77 -25.96 32.33
CA PHE A 287 9.17 -25.91 33.74
C PHE A 287 7.98 -25.56 34.64
N ASP A 288 8.06 -25.87 35.92
CA ASP A 288 7.01 -25.58 36.91
C ASP A 288 7.59 -24.79 38.09
N LEU A 289 6.77 -23.97 38.75
CA LEU A 289 7.10 -23.30 40.01
C LEU A 289 6.19 -23.78 41.15
N GLY A 290 6.79 -24.19 42.26
CA GLY A 290 6.07 -24.56 43.49
C GLY A 290 5.66 -23.36 44.36
N ALA A 291 6.12 -22.15 44.05
CA ALA A 291 5.88 -20.91 44.80
C ALA A 291 6.06 -19.70 43.88
N ALA A 292 5.89 -18.48 44.42
CA ALA A 292 6.18 -17.25 43.67
C ALA A 292 7.64 -17.21 43.15
N PRO A 293 7.91 -16.61 41.98
CA PRO A 293 9.25 -16.51 41.43
C PRO A 293 10.25 -15.87 42.40
N THR A 294 11.45 -16.44 42.49
CA THR A 294 12.61 -15.78 43.09
C THR A 294 13.06 -14.60 42.22
N ALA A 295 13.79 -13.65 42.80
CA ALA A 295 14.31 -12.50 42.04
C ALA A 295 15.15 -12.89 40.81
N ARG A 296 15.89 -14.01 40.89
CA ARG A 296 16.68 -14.53 39.76
C ARG A 296 15.80 -15.12 38.64
N GLN A 297 14.72 -15.81 39.01
CA GLN A 297 13.76 -16.32 38.05
C GLN A 297 13.01 -15.17 37.38
N GLN A 298 12.57 -14.18 38.15
CA GLN A 298 11.92 -12.98 37.60
C GLN A 298 12.84 -12.26 36.61
N ALA A 299 14.11 -12.03 36.95
CA ALA A 299 15.06 -11.40 36.03
C ALA A 299 15.25 -12.18 34.72
N PHE A 300 15.08 -13.51 34.74
CA PHE A 300 15.11 -14.32 33.51
C PHE A 300 13.83 -14.12 32.69
N PHE A 301 12.67 -14.07 33.33
CA PHE A 301 11.39 -13.79 32.66
C PHE A 301 11.36 -12.39 32.04
N ASP A 302 11.86 -11.39 32.77
CA ASP A 302 12.01 -10.01 32.28
C ASP A 302 12.89 -9.97 31.00
N LYS A 303 13.92 -10.83 30.91
CA LYS A 303 14.76 -10.93 29.70
C LYS A 303 14.04 -11.55 28.51
N LEU A 304 13.18 -12.55 28.73
CA LEU A 304 12.32 -13.08 27.66
C LEU A 304 11.31 -12.03 27.20
N ALA A 305 10.73 -11.28 28.14
CA ALA A 305 9.80 -10.21 27.85
C ALA A 305 10.49 -9.07 27.05
N ALA A 306 11.70 -8.67 27.45
CA ALA A 306 12.48 -7.66 26.74
C ALA A 306 12.90 -8.10 25.34
N PHE A 307 13.28 -9.38 25.16
CA PHE A 307 13.54 -9.95 23.83
C PHE A 307 12.30 -9.83 22.92
N ALA A 308 11.11 -10.08 23.46
CA ALA A 308 9.86 -9.86 22.74
C ALA A 308 9.51 -8.39 22.48
N ASP A 309 9.84 -7.47 23.38
CA ASP A 309 9.70 -6.03 23.07
C ASP A 309 10.62 -5.60 21.93
N ALA A 310 11.77 -6.26 21.76
CA ALA A 310 12.74 -5.98 20.70
C ALA A 310 12.42 -6.67 19.36
N GLY A 311 11.22 -7.25 19.20
CA GLY A 311 10.79 -7.93 17.98
C GLY A 311 11.07 -9.44 17.96
N GLY A 312 11.80 -9.98 18.94
CA GLY A 312 12.15 -11.39 19.02
C GLY A 312 10.99 -12.27 19.49
N SER A 313 10.74 -13.41 18.85
CA SER A 313 9.59 -14.24 19.22
C SER A 313 9.89 -15.22 20.36
N VAL A 314 8.92 -15.52 21.23
CA VAL A 314 9.11 -16.41 22.38
C VAL A 314 8.14 -17.58 22.32
N LEU A 315 8.67 -18.80 22.32
CA LEU A 315 7.90 -20.04 22.34
C LEU A 315 7.99 -20.69 23.73
N LEU A 316 6.85 -20.80 24.40
CA LEU A 316 6.70 -21.37 25.73
C LEU A 316 5.89 -22.67 25.69
N GLN A 317 6.33 -23.67 26.44
CA GLN A 317 5.70 -24.99 26.47
C GLN A 317 5.16 -25.38 27.85
N ASP A 318 4.02 -26.06 27.88
CA ASP A 318 3.47 -26.78 29.04
C ASP A 318 3.47 -25.93 30.33
N GLY A 319 4.14 -26.38 31.41
CA GLY A 319 4.15 -25.69 32.71
C GLY A 319 4.66 -24.24 32.66
N ALA A 320 5.54 -23.91 31.71
CA ALA A 320 6.09 -22.57 31.57
C ALA A 320 4.97 -21.53 31.34
N ILE A 321 3.94 -21.91 30.60
CA ILE A 321 2.80 -21.06 30.25
C ILE A 321 2.10 -20.55 31.51
N GLY A 322 1.89 -21.43 32.49
CA GLY A 322 1.18 -21.02 33.70
C GLY A 322 2.06 -20.32 34.71
N VAL A 323 3.37 -20.45 34.62
CA VAL A 323 4.28 -19.55 35.33
C VAL A 323 4.19 -18.14 34.74
N MET A 324 4.22 -18.02 33.41
CA MET A 324 4.13 -16.72 32.75
C MET A 324 2.78 -16.04 32.99
N GLU A 325 1.68 -16.81 33.01
CA GLU A 325 0.32 -16.27 33.14
C GLU A 325 -0.24 -16.28 34.57
N GLY A 326 0.29 -17.09 35.48
CA GLY A 326 -0.35 -17.36 36.78
C GLY A 326 -1.59 -18.26 36.67
N TYR A 327 -2.15 -18.62 37.84
CA TYR A 327 -3.19 -19.66 37.96
C TYR A 327 -4.39 -19.26 38.85
N GLY A 328 -5.58 -19.76 38.51
CA GLY A 328 -6.83 -19.61 39.30
C GLY A 328 -7.44 -20.92 39.80
N VAL A 329 -8.33 -20.84 40.82
CA VAL A 329 -9.07 -21.98 41.40
C VAL A 329 -10.40 -22.18 40.67
N MET A 330 -10.80 -23.43 40.39
CA MET A 330 -12.10 -23.79 39.80
C MET A 330 -12.87 -24.76 40.71
N ALA A 331 -14.14 -24.46 41.02
CA ALA A 331 -14.97 -25.36 41.82
C ALA A 331 -15.24 -26.68 41.08
N GLY A 332 -14.89 -27.82 41.70
CA GLY A 332 -15.03 -29.15 41.11
C GLY A 332 -13.79 -29.71 40.41
N VAL A 333 -12.68 -28.94 40.35
CA VAL A 333 -11.38 -29.40 39.84
C VAL A 333 -10.34 -29.17 40.96
N ASN A 334 -9.52 -30.19 41.29
CA ASN A 334 -8.59 -30.16 42.43
C ASN A 334 -7.35 -29.29 42.16
N TYR A 335 -7.49 -27.97 42.13
CA TYR A 335 -6.38 -27.03 42.02
C TYR A 335 -6.38 -26.05 43.18
N ALA A 336 -5.33 -26.09 44.01
CA ALA A 336 -5.31 -25.41 45.31
C ALA A 336 -4.37 -24.20 45.39
N SER A 337 -3.75 -23.73 44.30
CA SER A 337 -2.79 -22.61 44.33
C SER A 337 -3.17 -21.48 43.39
N SER A 338 -3.35 -20.27 43.93
CA SER A 338 -3.31 -19.02 43.15
C SER A 338 -1.88 -18.49 43.12
N GLN A 339 -1.35 -18.24 41.93
CA GLN A 339 -0.05 -17.57 41.74
C GLN A 339 -0.26 -16.28 40.94
N THR A 340 0.48 -15.23 41.28
CA THR A 340 0.52 -13.99 40.50
C THR A 340 1.24 -14.27 39.17
N PRO A 341 0.73 -13.78 38.02
CA PRO A 341 1.43 -13.88 36.75
C PRO A 341 2.85 -13.31 36.84
N ALA A 342 3.81 -13.95 36.18
CA ALA A 342 5.13 -13.35 35.99
C ALA A 342 5.08 -12.21 34.94
N GLU A 343 4.34 -12.39 33.84
CA GLU A 343 4.21 -11.41 32.74
C GLU A 343 2.75 -11.23 32.28
N GLY A 344 2.00 -12.32 32.12
CA GLY A 344 0.60 -12.30 31.67
C GLY A 344 0.43 -11.89 30.20
N PHE A 345 1.12 -12.54 29.27
CA PHE A 345 1.07 -12.20 27.84
C PHE A 345 -0.32 -12.39 27.18
N MET A 346 -1.08 -13.41 27.58
CA MET A 346 -2.32 -13.85 26.91
C MET A 346 -3.60 -13.52 27.68
N SER A 347 -3.54 -13.33 29.00
CA SER A 347 -4.74 -13.19 29.84
C SER A 347 -4.68 -12.03 30.84
N ASN A 348 -5.83 -11.42 31.11
CA ASN A 348 -5.99 -10.33 32.11
C ASN A 348 -6.35 -10.86 33.50
N GLY A 349 -5.64 -11.88 33.98
CA GLY A 349 -5.87 -12.43 35.33
C GLY A 349 -5.50 -13.89 35.51
N GLY A 350 -4.65 -14.42 34.62
CA GLY A 350 -4.15 -15.78 34.65
C GLY A 350 -5.09 -16.81 34.04
N LEU A 351 -4.54 -18.01 33.90
CA LEU A 351 -5.18 -19.12 33.21
C LEU A 351 -5.76 -20.12 34.22
N ILE A 352 -6.72 -20.91 33.74
CA ILE A 352 -7.06 -22.19 34.36
C ILE A 352 -6.43 -23.26 33.47
N MET A 353 -5.88 -24.30 34.09
CA MET A 353 -5.38 -25.46 33.37
C MET A 353 -6.22 -26.69 33.65
N ASN A 354 -6.32 -27.60 32.67
CA ASN A 354 -7.03 -28.87 32.86
C ASN A 354 -6.13 -29.87 33.56
N GLY A 355 -6.61 -30.49 34.65
CA GLY A 355 -5.82 -31.42 35.46
C GLY A 355 -5.77 -32.78 34.83
N VAL A 356 -4.57 -33.16 34.36
CA VAL A 356 -4.16 -34.51 33.92
C VAL A 356 -5.36 -35.41 33.61
N SER A 357 -5.94 -35.27 32.41
CA SER A 357 -6.88 -36.27 31.93
C SER A 357 -6.09 -37.54 31.64
N SER A 358 -6.30 -38.60 32.42
CA SER A 358 -5.65 -39.89 32.22
C SER A 358 -6.05 -40.59 30.92
N THR A 359 -7.05 -40.07 30.20
CA THR A 359 -7.59 -40.66 28.96
C THR A 359 -8.23 -39.59 28.08
N TRP A 360 -7.44 -38.59 27.64
CA TRP A 360 -7.83 -37.80 26.47
C TRP A 360 -7.48 -38.63 25.23
N ASP A 361 -8.45 -39.46 24.83
CA ASP A 361 -8.59 -40.20 23.57
C ASP A 361 -8.53 -41.75 23.62
N ASN A 362 -9.56 -42.36 23.03
CA ASN A 362 -9.72 -43.79 22.70
C ASN A 362 -10.04 -43.95 21.18
N GLY A 363 -9.78 -42.94 20.36
CA GLY A 363 -9.98 -42.95 18.91
C GLY A 363 -11.45 -42.92 18.47
N ASN A 364 -12.39 -42.52 19.33
CA ASN A 364 -13.83 -42.54 19.06
C ASN A 364 -14.42 -41.15 18.76
N ALA A 365 -13.86 -40.46 17.76
CA ALA A 365 -14.52 -39.61 16.76
C ALA A 365 -15.54 -38.50 17.14
N SER A 366 -15.72 -38.08 18.39
CA SER A 366 -16.67 -36.99 18.74
C SER A 366 -16.03 -35.65 19.11
N GLU A 367 -14.73 -35.58 19.35
CA GLU A 367 -14.03 -34.34 19.72
C GLU A 367 -13.41 -33.71 18.45
N ALA A 368 -13.90 -32.53 18.05
CA ALA A 368 -13.38 -31.78 16.92
C ALA A 368 -12.26 -30.84 17.41
N THR A 369 -11.11 -30.84 16.74
CA THR A 369 -10.12 -29.78 16.92
C THR A 369 -10.39 -28.67 15.92
N LEU A 370 -10.52 -27.45 16.44
CA LEU A 370 -10.80 -26.26 15.66
C LEU A 370 -9.63 -25.28 15.76
N GLY A 371 -9.45 -24.49 14.72
CA GLY A 371 -8.64 -23.28 14.72
C GLY A 371 -9.53 -22.08 14.43
N GLN A 372 -9.17 -20.91 14.97
CA GLN A 372 -9.88 -19.67 14.67
C GLN A 372 -9.65 -19.20 13.22
N ASP A 373 -8.47 -19.49 12.66
CA ASP A 373 -8.11 -19.20 11.27
C ASP A 373 -7.28 -20.36 10.71
N TYR A 374 -7.78 -21.02 9.67
CA TYR A 374 -7.13 -22.15 9.03
C TYR A 374 -6.12 -21.75 7.94
N SER A 375 -5.96 -20.45 7.67
CA SER A 375 -4.91 -19.88 6.82
C SER A 375 -3.68 -19.41 7.61
N ASP A 376 -3.74 -19.43 8.94
CA ASP A 376 -2.58 -19.16 9.80
C ASP A 376 -1.43 -20.15 9.53
N PRO A 377 -0.21 -19.69 9.18
CA PRO A 377 0.93 -20.53 8.85
C PRO A 377 1.34 -21.42 10.02
N ALA A 378 1.28 -20.91 11.25
CA ALA A 378 1.62 -21.66 12.45
C ALA A 378 0.56 -22.76 12.73
N ALA A 379 -0.67 -22.58 12.27
CA ALA A 379 -1.78 -23.53 12.46
C ALA A 379 -1.91 -24.60 11.34
N GLN A 380 -0.92 -24.75 10.45
CA GLN A 380 -1.02 -25.66 9.29
C GLN A 380 -0.69 -27.13 9.66
N PHE A 381 -1.72 -27.95 9.85
CA PHE A 381 -1.55 -29.39 10.15
C PHE A 381 -2.03 -30.35 9.05
N GLY A 382 -2.39 -29.83 7.87
CA GLY A 382 -2.43 -30.58 6.61
C GLY A 382 -3.23 -31.87 6.63
N GLY A 383 -4.46 -31.82 7.12
CA GLY A 383 -5.32 -33.00 7.08
C GLY A 383 -5.03 -34.06 8.16
N ILE A 384 -4.09 -33.82 9.10
CA ILE A 384 -3.76 -34.75 10.19
C ILE A 384 -4.71 -34.51 11.36
N VAL A 385 -5.31 -35.57 11.91
CA VAL A 385 -6.13 -35.45 13.12
C VAL A 385 -5.21 -35.21 14.30
N TRP A 386 -5.48 -34.16 15.06
CA TRP A 386 -4.80 -33.93 16.33
C TRP A 386 -5.20 -35.02 17.33
N THR A 387 -4.24 -35.82 17.79
CA THR A 387 -4.47 -36.85 18.80
C THR A 387 -3.83 -36.43 20.12
N GLY A 388 -4.65 -36.29 21.16
CA GLY A 388 -4.13 -36.11 22.51
C GLY A 388 -3.42 -37.40 22.97
N ILE A 389 -2.14 -37.35 23.38
CA ILE A 389 -1.49 -38.51 24.01
C ILE A 389 -1.87 -38.56 25.50
N GLY A 390 -2.16 -39.74 26.03
CA GLY A 390 -2.40 -39.95 27.47
C GLY A 390 -1.22 -39.43 28.32
N GLY A 391 -1.52 -38.61 29.33
CA GLY A 391 -0.51 -37.93 30.16
C GLY A 391 -0.24 -36.47 29.79
N SER A 392 -0.97 -35.91 28.82
CA SER A 392 -1.03 -34.48 28.54
C SER A 392 -1.47 -33.73 29.80
N LYS A 393 -0.56 -32.93 30.38
CA LYS A 393 -0.78 -32.39 31.73
C LYS A 393 -1.58 -31.11 31.74
N PHE A 394 -1.52 -30.26 30.71
CA PHE A 394 -2.16 -28.94 30.75
C PHE A 394 -2.59 -28.44 29.37
N ASN A 395 -3.90 -28.40 29.15
CA ASN A 395 -4.52 -27.43 28.25
C ASN A 395 -4.92 -26.22 29.08
N TRP A 396 -5.04 -25.04 28.47
CA TRP A 396 -5.45 -23.83 29.18
C TRP A 396 -6.67 -23.15 28.59
N ARG A 397 -7.19 -22.20 29.34
CA ARG A 397 -8.05 -21.13 28.87
C ARG A 397 -8.03 -20.00 29.91
N PRO A 398 -8.50 -18.78 29.57
CA PRO A 398 -8.70 -17.73 30.53
C PRO A 398 -9.58 -18.22 31.67
N ARG A 399 -9.37 -17.67 32.88
CA ARG A 399 -10.31 -17.93 33.96
C ARG A 399 -11.74 -17.58 33.55
N TYR A 400 -12.72 -18.28 34.09
CA TYR A 400 -14.14 -18.09 33.77
C TYR A 400 -14.68 -16.68 34.02
N ASP A 401 -13.94 -15.82 34.73
CA ASP A 401 -14.23 -14.42 34.99
C ASP A 401 -13.35 -13.43 34.20
N ARG A 402 -12.50 -13.92 33.29
CA ARG A 402 -11.52 -13.14 32.51
C ARG A 402 -11.53 -13.52 31.02
N ALA A 403 -11.37 -12.53 30.15
CA ALA A 403 -11.20 -12.76 28.73
C ALA A 403 -9.72 -12.96 28.34
N TYR A 404 -9.52 -13.46 27.13
CA TYR A 404 -8.25 -13.30 26.41
C TYR A 404 -7.92 -11.80 26.27
N ARG A 405 -6.62 -11.48 26.21
CA ARG A 405 -6.17 -10.15 25.75
C ARG A 405 -6.43 -10.01 24.25
N ASP A 406 -6.55 -8.77 23.79
CA ASP A 406 -6.70 -8.47 22.36
C ASP A 406 -5.53 -9.03 21.56
N GLY A 407 -5.83 -9.56 20.37
CA GLY A 407 -4.83 -10.16 19.48
C GLY A 407 -4.43 -11.60 19.80
N VAL A 408 -5.05 -12.26 20.80
CA VAL A 408 -4.73 -13.67 21.07
C VAL A 408 -5.39 -14.59 20.04
N ARG A 409 -4.59 -15.23 19.21
CA ARG A 409 -5.07 -16.24 18.26
C ARG A 409 -5.05 -17.62 18.87
N ARG A 410 -6.17 -18.34 18.75
CA ARG A 410 -6.32 -19.74 19.14
C ARG A 410 -6.10 -20.63 17.93
N MET A 411 -4.94 -21.27 17.88
CA MET A 411 -4.51 -22.09 16.75
C MET A 411 -5.18 -23.46 16.80
N ILE A 412 -5.16 -24.09 17.98
CA ILE A 412 -5.82 -25.38 18.23
C ILE A 412 -6.49 -25.36 19.59
N TYR A 413 -7.78 -25.66 19.59
CA TYR A 413 -8.57 -25.90 20.80
C TYR A 413 -9.53 -27.07 20.62
N SER A 414 -9.96 -27.67 21.74
CA SER A 414 -10.96 -28.73 21.74
C SER A 414 -12.38 -28.18 21.58
N ASP A 415 -13.21 -28.87 20.81
CA ASP A 415 -14.65 -28.67 20.71
C ASP A 415 -15.34 -30.04 20.83
N ASP A 416 -16.10 -30.27 21.91
CA ASP A 416 -16.90 -31.49 22.08
C ASP A 416 -18.40 -31.16 22.07
N ALA A 417 -18.94 -31.10 20.85
CA ALA A 417 -20.35 -30.83 20.57
C ALA A 417 -21.33 -31.85 21.21
N SER A 418 -20.84 -32.98 21.74
CA SER A 418 -21.67 -34.07 22.27
C SER A 418 -21.90 -34.02 23.79
N VAL A 419 -21.17 -33.17 24.52
CA VAL A 419 -21.29 -33.05 25.98
C VAL A 419 -21.94 -31.73 26.34
N ALA A 420 -22.75 -31.71 27.40
CA ALA A 420 -23.46 -30.53 27.85
C ALA A 420 -22.49 -29.46 28.40
N ALA A 421 -21.84 -28.67 27.53
CA ALA A 421 -21.15 -27.36 27.67
C ALA A 421 -20.30 -27.06 28.93
N TYR A 422 -20.14 -28.04 29.81
CA TYR A 422 -19.51 -27.97 31.13
C TYR A 422 -18.73 -29.24 31.43
N SER A 423 -18.47 -30.08 30.42
CA SER A 423 -17.57 -31.21 30.60
C SER A 423 -16.15 -30.69 30.73
N SER A 424 -15.29 -31.41 31.44
CA SER A 424 -13.87 -31.11 31.58
C SER A 424 -13.07 -31.20 30.27
N LYS A 425 -13.71 -31.22 29.10
CA LYS A 425 -13.12 -31.56 27.79
C LYS A 425 -13.36 -30.52 26.70
N ASP A 426 -14.26 -29.56 26.93
CA ASP A 426 -14.66 -28.59 25.90
C ASP A 426 -13.95 -27.23 26.03
N ASN A 427 -13.65 -26.61 24.89
CA ASN A 427 -13.04 -25.29 24.70
C ASN A 427 -11.68 -25.08 25.42
N TRP A 428 -10.83 -26.11 25.39
CA TRP A 428 -9.49 -26.03 25.96
C TRP A 428 -8.44 -25.81 24.88
N ASP A 429 -7.58 -24.82 25.09
CA ASP A 429 -6.50 -24.46 24.16
C ASP A 429 -5.28 -25.36 24.31
N PHE A 430 -4.78 -25.82 23.17
CA PHE A 430 -3.53 -26.58 23.03
C PHE A 430 -2.44 -25.73 22.40
N ALA A 431 -2.80 -24.77 21.55
CA ALA A 431 -1.84 -23.87 20.92
C ALA A 431 -2.49 -22.49 20.71
N THR A 432 -1.81 -21.45 21.16
CA THR A 432 -2.23 -20.05 20.98
C THR A 432 -1.02 -19.18 20.69
N TRP A 433 -1.21 -18.05 20.01
CA TRP A 433 -0.18 -17.03 19.91
C TRP A 433 -0.75 -15.63 19.99
N ARG A 434 0.12 -14.65 20.23
CA ARG A 434 -0.21 -13.21 20.24
C ARG A 434 1.06 -12.42 19.99
N ARG A 435 1.01 -11.34 19.21
CA ARG A 435 2.09 -10.34 19.27
C ARG A 435 2.10 -9.71 20.65
N LYS A 436 3.28 -9.52 21.24
CA LYS A 436 3.35 -8.94 22.58
C LYS A 436 2.64 -7.58 22.55
N ASP A 437 1.77 -7.38 23.54
CA ASP A 437 0.92 -6.18 23.66
C ASP A 437 -0.04 -5.88 22.50
N ASN A 438 -0.20 -6.81 21.55
CA ASN A 438 -0.91 -6.59 20.27
C ASN A 438 -0.27 -5.49 19.42
N ASP A 439 1.05 -5.37 19.51
CA ASP A 439 1.88 -4.39 18.81
C ASP A 439 2.58 -5.06 17.62
N PRO A 440 2.44 -4.55 16.39
CA PRO A 440 3.06 -5.16 15.22
C PRO A 440 4.60 -5.11 15.24
N ASP A 441 5.23 -4.18 15.96
CA ASP A 441 6.69 -4.07 16.01
C ASP A 441 7.34 -5.04 17.01
N LYS A 442 6.52 -5.67 17.86
CA LYS A 442 6.96 -6.60 18.88
C LYS A 442 6.87 -8.05 18.42
N GLY A 443 7.69 -8.88 19.05
CA GLY A 443 7.78 -10.30 18.78
C GLY A 443 6.52 -11.06 19.14
N THR A 444 6.36 -12.25 18.55
CA THR A 444 5.22 -13.11 18.79
C THR A 444 5.47 -14.03 19.98
N ILE A 445 4.51 -14.10 20.89
CA ILE A 445 4.48 -15.07 21.98
C ILE A 445 3.67 -16.28 21.52
N TYR A 446 4.28 -17.47 21.51
CA TYR A 446 3.64 -18.74 21.17
C TYR A 446 3.53 -19.62 22.41
N TYR A 447 2.34 -20.12 22.69
CA TYR A 447 2.07 -21.07 23.77
C TYR A 447 1.68 -22.41 23.18
N LEU A 448 2.40 -23.46 23.60
CA LEU A 448 2.22 -24.84 23.14
C LEU A 448 2.01 -25.78 24.34
N GLY A 449 0.79 -26.32 24.47
CA GLY A 449 0.36 -27.14 25.60
C GLY A 449 0.67 -28.62 25.51
N GLY A 450 0.80 -29.26 26.66
CA GLY A 450 1.08 -30.68 26.75
C GLY A 450 2.41 -31.10 26.10
N PHE A 451 2.51 -32.38 25.73
CA PHE A 451 3.74 -33.01 25.23
C PHE A 451 3.64 -33.50 23.79
N HIS A 452 2.82 -32.83 22.97
CA HIS A 452 2.51 -33.24 21.58
C HIS A 452 3.59 -32.79 20.56
N TRP A 453 4.75 -32.34 21.03
CA TRP A 453 5.74 -31.65 20.21
C TRP A 453 6.91 -32.57 19.82
N ARG A 454 6.61 -33.87 19.61
CA ARG A 454 7.55 -34.95 19.29
C ARG A 454 7.01 -35.81 18.16
N ARG A 455 7.84 -36.69 17.61
CA ARG A 455 7.48 -37.58 16.49
C ARG A 455 6.29 -38.50 16.73
N VAL A 456 5.93 -38.71 18.00
CA VAL A 456 4.76 -39.50 18.39
C VAL A 456 3.44 -38.82 17.99
N THR A 457 3.47 -37.52 17.66
CA THR A 457 2.34 -36.68 17.25
C THR A 457 2.77 -35.75 16.10
N ALA A 458 2.66 -36.22 14.86
CA ALA A 458 3.04 -35.44 13.68
C ALA A 458 2.33 -34.08 13.58
N ALA A 459 1.05 -33.98 13.99
CA ALA A 459 0.31 -32.72 13.98
C ALA A 459 0.92 -31.68 14.93
N GLY A 460 1.25 -32.06 16.16
CA GLY A 460 1.91 -31.16 17.10
C GLY A 460 3.32 -30.81 16.69
N PHE A 461 4.10 -31.78 16.22
CA PHE A 461 5.44 -31.46 15.72
C PHE A 461 5.41 -30.42 14.58
N ARG A 462 4.43 -30.49 13.68
CA ARG A 462 4.28 -29.48 12.62
C ARG A 462 3.95 -28.11 13.13
N ILE A 463 3.03 -27.98 14.08
CA ILE A 463 2.71 -26.68 14.65
C ILE A 463 3.96 -26.06 15.29
N LEU A 464 4.74 -26.88 16.01
CA LEU A 464 6.04 -26.44 16.52
C LEU A 464 6.92 -25.93 15.39
N MET A 465 7.15 -26.72 14.32
CA MET A 465 8.03 -26.32 13.22
C MET A 465 7.51 -25.13 12.39
N ASN A 466 6.22 -25.09 12.10
CA ASN A 466 5.57 -23.97 11.44
C ASN A 466 5.64 -22.72 12.29
N THR A 467 5.54 -22.83 13.62
CA THR A 467 5.76 -21.71 14.53
C THR A 467 7.18 -21.19 14.35
N LEU A 468 8.19 -22.08 14.25
CA LEU A 468 9.56 -21.64 13.98
C LEU A 468 9.64 -20.85 12.66
N LEU A 469 9.01 -21.35 11.59
CA LEU A 469 8.99 -20.67 10.28
C LEU A 469 8.18 -19.37 10.25
N ALA A 470 7.04 -19.33 10.95
CA ALA A 470 6.14 -18.19 11.01
C ALA A 470 6.72 -17.03 11.82
N THR A 471 7.73 -17.26 12.67
CA THR A 471 8.37 -16.16 13.45
C THR A 471 9.01 -15.08 12.59
N GLN A 472 9.26 -15.35 11.30
CA GLN A 472 9.73 -14.37 10.33
C GLN A 472 8.62 -13.49 9.73
N THR A 473 7.38 -13.58 10.21
CA THR A 473 6.26 -12.79 9.67
C THR A 473 6.14 -11.49 10.46
N ARG A 474 6.92 -10.47 10.08
CA ARG A 474 6.32 -9.13 9.97
C ARG A 474 5.18 -9.28 8.96
N GLU A 475 4.01 -8.69 9.21
CA GLU A 475 2.94 -8.80 8.21
C GLU A 475 3.51 -8.23 6.90
N ASN A 476 3.31 -8.94 5.79
CA ASN A 476 3.90 -8.56 4.51
C ASN A 476 3.48 -7.12 4.22
N GLU A 477 4.43 -6.19 4.29
CA GLU A 477 4.30 -4.91 3.64
C GLU A 477 4.02 -5.23 2.17
N SER A 478 2.79 -4.97 1.71
CA SER A 478 2.49 -5.08 0.28
C SER A 478 2.73 -3.72 -0.35
N VAL A 479 3.59 -3.70 -1.36
CA VAL A 479 3.73 -2.53 -2.23
C VAL A 479 2.60 -2.59 -3.25
N THR A 480 1.77 -1.56 -3.28
CA THR A 480 0.77 -1.38 -4.33
C THR A 480 1.13 -0.13 -5.11
N GLU A 481 1.12 -0.26 -6.43
CA GLU A 481 1.33 0.88 -7.32
C GLU A 481 -0.01 1.57 -7.65
N VAL A 482 -0.07 2.89 -7.51
CA VAL A 482 -1.28 3.71 -7.68
C VAL A 482 -0.99 4.87 -8.63
N SER A 483 -1.94 5.19 -9.51
CA SER A 483 -1.91 6.40 -10.33
C SER A 483 -3.10 7.32 -10.00
N ARG A 484 -2.81 8.60 -9.73
CA ARG A 484 -3.80 9.69 -9.69
C ARG A 484 -3.49 10.78 -10.72
N SER A 485 -2.50 10.54 -11.59
CA SER A 485 -2.14 11.42 -12.69
C SER A 485 -2.99 11.05 -13.90
N SER A 486 -3.58 12.06 -14.56
CA SER A 486 -4.24 11.85 -15.83
C SER A 486 -3.29 11.22 -16.86
N PRO A 487 -3.74 10.21 -17.62
CA PRO A 487 -2.97 9.67 -18.72
C PRO A 487 -2.87 10.69 -19.85
N ILE A 488 -1.82 10.60 -20.66
CA ILE A 488 -1.68 11.37 -21.90
C ILE A 488 -1.46 10.44 -23.09
N ILE A 489 -2.17 10.66 -24.18
CA ILE A 489 -1.98 9.99 -25.46
C ILE A 489 -1.29 10.98 -26.40
N ALA A 490 -0.12 10.60 -26.90
CA ALA A 490 0.64 11.39 -27.86
C ALA A 490 1.26 10.48 -28.91
N THR A 491 1.34 10.95 -30.17
CA THR A 491 2.13 10.26 -31.19
C THR A 491 3.57 10.68 -31.11
N VAL A 492 4.47 9.77 -30.74
CA VAL A 492 5.90 10.00 -30.59
C VAL A 492 6.66 8.98 -31.43
N ASP A 493 7.62 9.45 -32.24
CA ASP A 493 8.32 8.65 -33.26
C ASP A 493 7.38 7.78 -34.13
N GLY A 494 6.18 8.29 -34.43
CA GLY A 494 5.17 7.61 -35.24
C GLY A 494 4.36 6.51 -34.53
N VAL A 495 4.58 6.31 -33.23
CA VAL A 495 3.81 5.38 -32.38
C VAL A 495 2.84 6.19 -31.54
N GLU A 496 1.57 5.76 -31.49
CA GLU A 496 0.59 6.35 -30.57
C GLU A 496 0.83 5.76 -29.18
N THR A 497 1.33 6.60 -28.27
CA THR A 497 1.84 6.20 -26.97
C THR A 497 0.99 6.79 -25.87
N GLN A 498 0.67 5.94 -24.88
CA GLN A 498 -0.01 6.29 -23.65
C GLN A 498 1.05 6.52 -22.57
N TYR A 499 1.04 7.67 -21.91
CA TYR A 499 1.94 8.04 -20.83
C TYR A 499 1.19 8.10 -19.49
N THR A 500 1.71 7.45 -18.48
CA THR A 500 1.13 7.43 -17.11
C THR A 500 2.22 7.64 -16.07
N GLY A 501 1.97 8.54 -15.13
CA GLY A 501 2.73 8.63 -13.89
C GLY A 501 2.03 7.88 -12.75
N SER A 502 2.80 7.22 -11.90
CA SER A 502 2.32 6.45 -10.75
C SER A 502 3.33 6.46 -9.61
N TYR A 503 2.88 5.99 -8.44
CA TYR A 503 3.70 5.87 -7.24
C TYR A 503 3.42 4.57 -6.48
N GLU A 504 4.44 4.09 -5.79
CA GLU A 504 4.36 2.92 -4.92
C GLU A 504 3.94 3.32 -3.50
N THR A 505 2.99 2.60 -2.91
CA THR A 505 2.59 2.77 -1.51
C THR A 505 2.71 1.46 -0.75
N LEU A 506 3.29 1.53 0.44
CA LEU A 506 3.37 0.41 1.37
C LEU A 506 2.06 0.27 2.13
N PHE A 507 1.59 -0.97 2.30
CA PHE A 507 0.42 -1.28 3.12
C PHE A 507 0.77 -2.24 4.27
N PRO A 508 0.50 -1.84 5.54
CA PRO A 508 0.01 -0.53 5.95
C PRO A 508 1.05 0.59 5.70
N PRO A 509 0.62 1.86 5.51
CA PRO A 509 1.54 2.97 5.28
C PRO A 509 2.54 3.12 6.43
N THR A 510 3.81 3.32 6.09
CA THR A 510 4.89 3.58 7.05
C THR A 510 5.11 5.08 7.21
N ASP A 511 5.58 5.50 8.39
CA ASP A 511 5.98 6.88 8.60
C ASP A 511 7.17 7.24 7.70
N ALA A 512 7.10 8.38 7.03
CA ALA A 512 8.19 8.85 6.18
C ALA A 512 9.47 9.08 7.01
N PRO A 513 10.62 8.50 6.63
CA PRO A 513 11.85 8.67 7.37
C PRO A 513 12.32 10.12 7.34
N THR A 514 12.94 10.57 8.43
CA THR A 514 13.40 11.96 8.57
C THR A 514 14.92 12.02 8.78
N TRP A 515 15.55 13.04 8.22
CA TRP A 515 16.95 13.40 8.36
C TRP A 515 17.08 14.58 9.32
N ALA A 516 17.42 14.30 10.57
CA ALA A 516 17.72 15.33 11.58
C ALA A 516 19.23 15.51 11.76
N SER A 517 20.02 14.44 11.61
CA SER A 517 21.47 14.45 11.80
C SER A 517 22.14 13.27 11.08
N ALA A 518 23.48 13.22 11.14
CA ALA A 518 24.25 12.08 10.63
C ALA A 518 23.87 10.72 11.25
N ALA A 519 23.20 10.69 12.40
CA ALA A 519 22.72 9.45 13.02
C ALA A 519 21.62 8.76 12.21
N ASP A 520 20.90 9.51 11.35
CA ASP A 520 19.77 9.01 10.58
C ASP A 520 20.22 8.40 9.23
N ASP A 521 21.52 8.44 8.91
CA ASP A 521 22.04 8.01 7.60
C ASP A 521 21.77 6.56 7.25
N SER A 522 21.68 5.69 8.26
CA SER A 522 21.35 4.28 8.02
C SER A 522 19.88 4.05 7.69
N THR A 523 18.98 4.96 8.08
CA THR A 523 17.51 4.81 8.04
C THR A 523 16.82 5.80 7.10
N PHE A 524 17.49 6.88 6.70
CA PHE A 524 16.92 7.86 5.78
C PHE A 524 17.03 7.39 4.33
N GLU A 525 15.88 7.38 3.65
CA GLU A 525 15.73 7.05 2.24
C GLU A 525 15.05 8.21 1.52
N PHE A 526 15.51 8.47 0.29
CA PHE A 526 14.99 9.53 -0.56
C PHE A 526 15.09 9.08 -2.03
N PRO A 527 14.01 9.08 -2.81
CA PRO A 527 12.65 9.37 -2.38
C PRO A 527 12.13 8.28 -1.42
N HIS A 528 11.29 8.67 -0.46
CA HIS A 528 10.57 7.71 0.39
C HIS A 528 9.46 7.00 -0.39
N VAL A 529 8.81 7.71 -1.30
CA VAL A 529 7.76 7.18 -2.17
C VAL A 529 8.35 7.07 -3.57
N GLU A 530 8.52 5.84 -4.04
CA GLU A 530 9.03 5.55 -5.38
C GLU A 530 7.97 5.79 -6.45
N GLY A 531 8.41 6.12 -7.66
CA GLY A 531 7.53 6.48 -8.76
C GLY A 531 7.95 5.88 -10.08
N HIS A 532 6.98 5.83 -10.98
CA HIS A 532 7.13 5.33 -12.34
C HIS A 532 6.54 6.34 -13.32
N LEU A 533 7.18 6.47 -14.48
CA LEU A 533 6.62 7.16 -15.64
C LEU A 533 6.70 6.21 -16.82
N ARG A 534 5.60 5.51 -17.09
CA ARG A 534 5.53 4.50 -18.15
C ARG A 534 4.98 5.08 -19.44
N ALA A 535 5.61 4.68 -20.54
CA ALA A 535 5.13 4.88 -21.90
C ALA A 535 4.67 3.52 -22.45
N LEU A 536 3.39 3.38 -22.77
CA LEU A 536 2.78 2.16 -23.29
C LEU A 536 2.39 2.33 -24.77
N ASP A 537 2.66 1.32 -25.60
CA ASP A 537 2.17 1.27 -26.98
C ASP A 537 0.65 1.06 -26.98
N LEU A 538 -0.10 2.09 -27.39
CA LEU A 538 -1.55 2.03 -27.39
C LEU A 538 -2.10 0.95 -28.33
N ALA A 539 -1.37 0.58 -29.39
CA ALA A 539 -1.79 -0.48 -30.30
C ALA A 539 -1.70 -1.87 -29.67
N GLN A 540 -0.87 -2.03 -28.64
CA GLN A 540 -0.67 -3.30 -27.91
C GLN A 540 -1.46 -3.38 -26.60
N LEU A 541 -1.94 -2.25 -26.08
CA LEU A 541 -2.77 -2.20 -24.89
C LEU A 541 -4.14 -2.82 -25.17
N GLY A 542 -4.47 -3.93 -24.50
CA GLY A 542 -5.77 -4.60 -24.67
C GLY A 542 -6.95 -3.78 -24.13
N THR A 543 -8.17 -4.08 -24.57
CA THR A 543 -9.40 -3.51 -23.98
C THR A 543 -9.62 -4.05 -22.56
N GLY A 544 -10.09 -3.21 -21.64
CA GLY A 544 -10.21 -3.50 -20.22
C GLY A 544 -9.02 -3.00 -19.42
N THR A 545 -8.90 -3.47 -18.17
CA THR A 545 -7.80 -3.11 -17.28
C THR A 545 -6.60 -4.01 -17.53
N THR A 546 -5.43 -3.41 -17.77
CA THR A 546 -4.11 -4.05 -17.71
C THR A 546 -3.41 -3.54 -16.46
N THR A 547 -3.02 -4.43 -15.55
CA THR A 547 -2.28 -4.02 -14.35
C THR A 547 -0.86 -3.55 -14.73
N PHE A 548 -0.23 -2.71 -13.93
CA PHE A 548 1.17 -2.30 -14.20
C PHE A 548 2.11 -3.52 -14.21
N GLU A 549 1.89 -4.47 -13.30
CA GLU A 549 2.64 -5.72 -13.23
C GLU A 549 2.43 -6.59 -14.49
N ASP A 550 1.21 -6.66 -15.01
CA ASP A 550 0.93 -7.38 -16.27
C ASP A 550 1.48 -6.65 -17.49
N ALA A 551 1.50 -5.32 -17.46
CA ALA A 551 2.09 -4.51 -18.53
C ALA A 551 3.60 -4.79 -18.66
N ASP A 552 4.32 -4.84 -17.54
CA ASP A 552 5.76 -5.13 -17.49
C ASP A 552 6.08 -6.56 -17.98
N ARG A 553 5.13 -7.51 -17.83
CA ARG A 553 5.26 -8.89 -18.35
C ARG A 553 4.97 -9.01 -19.85
N GLN A 554 4.21 -8.08 -20.42
CA GLN A 554 3.82 -8.13 -21.82
C GLN A 554 4.93 -7.54 -22.71
N SER A 555 5.64 -8.43 -23.41
CA SER A 555 6.71 -8.03 -24.33
C SER A 555 6.20 -7.05 -25.41
N GLY A 556 6.83 -5.87 -25.47
CA GLY A 556 6.56 -4.83 -26.46
C GLY A 556 5.49 -3.81 -26.06
N LEU A 557 4.76 -4.02 -24.96
CA LEU A 557 3.74 -3.08 -24.48
C LEU A 557 4.39 -1.86 -23.83
N VAL A 558 5.30 -2.06 -22.88
CA VAL A 558 6.08 -0.99 -22.26
C VAL A 558 7.19 -0.57 -23.22
N LEU A 559 7.10 0.67 -23.73
CA LEU A 559 8.13 1.29 -24.56
C LEU A 559 9.31 1.74 -23.71
N PHE A 560 9.02 2.31 -22.53
CA PHE A 560 9.99 2.58 -21.48
C PHE A 560 9.28 2.84 -20.13
N ASP A 561 10.02 2.68 -19.05
CA ASP A 561 9.72 3.27 -17.74
C ASP A 561 10.87 4.18 -17.31
N ALA A 562 10.60 5.46 -17.04
CA ALA A 562 11.66 6.40 -16.67
C ALA A 562 12.40 6.00 -15.38
N ALA A 563 11.75 5.24 -14.48
CA ALA A 563 12.38 4.72 -13.27
C ALA A 563 13.61 3.84 -13.57
N ASP A 564 13.59 3.10 -14.69
CA ASP A 564 14.69 2.22 -15.13
C ASP A 564 15.79 2.95 -15.91
N HIS A 565 15.59 4.23 -16.21
CA HIS A 565 16.43 5.02 -17.12
C HIS A 565 17.04 6.27 -16.48
N LEU A 566 17.07 6.33 -15.14
CA LEU A 566 17.71 7.42 -14.43
C LEU A 566 19.24 7.36 -14.54
N PRO A 567 19.91 8.48 -14.89
CA PRO A 567 21.36 8.51 -14.95
C PRO A 567 22.04 8.20 -13.61
N SER A 568 23.26 7.64 -13.67
CA SER A 568 24.02 7.30 -12.47
C SER A 568 24.30 8.52 -11.58
N PRO A 569 24.28 8.35 -10.24
CA PRO A 569 24.50 9.46 -9.31
C PRO A 569 25.98 9.76 -9.02
N GLY A 570 26.93 9.06 -9.66
CA GLY A 570 28.36 9.05 -9.32
C GLY A 570 29.15 10.36 -9.52
N TYR A 571 28.49 11.51 -9.67
CA TYR A 571 29.17 12.75 -10.01
C TYR A 571 29.72 13.51 -8.80
N THR A 572 31.05 13.69 -8.78
CA THR A 572 31.79 14.39 -7.71
C THR A 572 32.37 15.76 -8.12
N GLY A 573 31.98 16.33 -9.29
CA GLY A 573 32.06 17.80 -9.46
C GLY A 573 32.81 18.40 -10.65
N THR A 574 33.05 17.72 -11.79
CA THR A 574 33.35 18.45 -13.06
C THR A 574 32.90 17.67 -14.31
N GLY A 575 32.09 18.27 -15.19
CA GLY A 575 31.62 17.69 -16.46
C GLY A 575 30.09 17.60 -16.69
N CYS A 576 29.27 17.73 -15.65
CA CYS A 576 27.80 17.67 -15.75
C CYS A 576 27.17 19.06 -15.69
N GLY A 577 27.54 19.89 -16.67
CA GLY A 577 26.96 21.22 -16.82
C GLY A 577 25.89 21.27 -17.90
N PHE A 578 25.29 22.44 -18.04
CA PHE A 578 24.53 22.82 -19.22
C PHE A 578 25.45 23.55 -20.23
N PRO A 579 25.21 23.42 -21.55
CA PRO A 579 24.22 22.53 -22.17
C PRO A 579 24.57 21.05 -21.98
N VAL A 580 23.55 20.18 -21.89
CA VAL A 580 23.73 18.72 -21.78
C VAL A 580 24.51 18.22 -23.00
N PRO A 581 25.72 17.66 -22.83
CA PRO A 581 26.49 17.19 -23.97
C PRO A 581 25.98 15.85 -24.45
N THR A 582 25.99 15.63 -25.77
CA THR A 582 25.47 14.43 -26.45
C THR A 582 26.24 13.12 -26.18
N THR A 583 27.20 13.12 -25.26
CA THR A 583 28.10 11.98 -24.99
C THR A 583 28.24 11.64 -23.50
N PHE A 584 27.51 12.33 -22.62
CA PHE A 584 27.60 12.14 -21.17
C PHE A 584 26.25 11.68 -20.63
N ASP A 585 25.93 10.41 -20.88
CA ASP A 585 24.67 9.77 -20.47
C ASP A 585 24.71 9.31 -18.99
N ASP A 586 25.90 9.27 -18.38
CA ASP A 586 26.10 8.64 -17.06
C ASP A 586 25.90 9.60 -15.86
N CYS A 587 25.36 10.79 -16.06
CA CYS A 587 25.33 11.79 -14.98
C CYS A 587 23.95 12.40 -14.74
N ARG A 588 23.45 12.22 -13.51
CA ARG A 588 22.22 12.86 -13.05
C ARG A 588 22.44 14.36 -12.84
N ARG A 589 21.59 15.18 -13.43
CA ARG A 589 21.67 16.65 -13.39
C ARG A 589 20.53 17.20 -12.56
N VAL A 590 20.77 17.33 -11.26
CA VAL A 590 19.82 17.98 -10.35
C VAL A 590 20.28 19.41 -10.08
N PHE A 591 19.40 20.38 -10.29
CA PHE A 591 19.70 21.79 -10.03
C PHE A 591 18.54 22.50 -9.34
N THR A 592 18.83 23.65 -8.76
CA THR A 592 17.88 24.49 -8.02
C THR A 592 18.18 25.96 -8.30
N ASN A 593 17.26 26.84 -7.97
CA ASN A 593 17.49 28.27 -7.91
C ASN A 593 17.85 28.70 -6.47
N THR A 594 18.65 29.74 -6.31
CA THR A 594 19.13 30.20 -4.98
C THR A 594 18.53 31.54 -4.54
N GLY A 595 17.89 32.26 -5.47
CA GLY A 595 17.11 33.47 -5.22
C GLY A 595 15.66 33.31 -5.66
N SER A 596 14.77 34.17 -5.16
CA SER A 596 13.32 34.14 -5.42
C SER A 596 12.84 35.31 -6.30
N SER A 597 13.71 35.80 -7.18
CA SER A 597 13.42 36.93 -8.07
C SER A 597 13.33 36.47 -9.53
N THR A 598 13.12 37.42 -10.43
CA THR A 598 13.44 37.29 -11.85
C THR A 598 14.90 36.89 -12.05
N ASP A 599 15.15 36.05 -13.06
CA ASP A 599 16.46 35.55 -13.47
C ASP A 599 17.29 35.05 -12.27
N PRO A 600 16.75 34.12 -11.46
CA PRO A 600 17.40 33.70 -10.24
C PRO A 600 18.66 32.89 -10.56
N THR A 601 19.70 33.05 -9.74
CA THR A 601 20.93 32.28 -9.91
C THR A 601 20.66 30.78 -9.69
N GLU A 602 20.90 30.00 -10.74
CA GLU A 602 20.84 28.55 -10.73
C GLU A 602 22.09 27.94 -10.09
N THR A 603 21.92 26.80 -9.43
CA THR A 603 23.00 26.07 -8.77
C THR A 603 22.72 24.58 -8.84
N PHE A 604 23.68 23.80 -9.32
CA PHE A 604 23.61 22.35 -9.27
C PHE A 604 23.61 21.86 -7.81
N ILE A 605 22.74 20.90 -7.51
CA ILE A 605 22.73 20.19 -6.24
C ILE A 605 23.93 19.24 -6.24
N ALA A 606 25.08 19.74 -5.80
CA ALA A 606 26.34 19.01 -5.85
C ALA A 606 27.21 19.33 -4.64
N TYR A 607 28.08 18.40 -4.26
CA TYR A 607 29.01 18.54 -3.13
C TYR A 607 29.81 19.86 -3.16
N GLY A 608 30.24 20.30 -4.33
CA GLY A 608 30.99 21.55 -4.49
C GLY A 608 30.23 22.80 -4.06
N ASN A 609 28.90 22.75 -4.03
CA ASN A 609 28.01 23.88 -3.78
C ASN A 609 27.38 23.88 -2.38
N VAL A 610 27.86 23.03 -1.45
CA VAL A 610 27.25 22.91 -0.11
C VAL A 610 27.14 24.23 0.65
N ALA A 611 28.11 25.14 0.50
CA ALA A 611 28.07 26.44 1.17
C ALA A 611 26.87 27.29 0.73
N THR A 612 26.41 27.12 -0.52
CA THR A 612 25.24 27.77 -1.08
C THR A 612 23.94 27.02 -0.73
N LEU A 613 23.99 25.69 -0.73
CA LEU A 613 22.81 24.82 -0.57
C LEU A 613 22.42 24.56 0.90
N SER A 614 23.39 24.49 1.81
CA SER A 614 23.17 24.17 3.22
C SER A 614 22.11 25.07 3.88
N PRO A 615 22.10 26.41 3.69
CA PRO A 615 21.04 27.27 4.23
C PRO A 615 19.64 26.97 3.70
N LEU A 616 19.53 26.35 2.52
CA LEU A 616 18.26 26.02 1.86
C LEU A 616 17.73 24.63 2.24
N LEU A 617 18.62 23.70 2.59
CA LEU A 617 18.29 22.35 3.05
C LEU A 617 17.71 22.31 4.47
N GLY A 618 17.79 23.43 5.20
CA GLY A 618 17.20 23.62 6.51
C GLY A 618 18.19 24.14 7.54
N THR A 619 17.67 24.53 8.70
CA THR A 619 18.50 24.99 9.82
C THR A 619 19.05 23.81 10.61
N GLY A 620 20.25 23.99 11.20
CA GLY A 620 20.83 23.04 12.15
C GLY A 620 21.71 21.94 11.55
N LEU A 621 21.88 21.88 10.23
CA LEU A 621 22.77 20.94 9.56
C LEU A 621 24.22 21.45 9.56
N THR A 622 25.16 20.56 9.84
CA THR A 622 26.58 20.77 9.53
C THR A 622 26.84 20.66 8.02
N ASP A 623 27.96 21.18 7.53
CA ASP A 623 28.34 21.04 6.12
C ASP A 623 28.44 19.57 5.69
N ASP A 624 28.88 18.67 6.57
CA ASP A 624 28.98 17.25 6.26
C ASP A 624 27.59 16.58 6.19
N GLU A 625 26.67 16.95 7.07
CA GLU A 625 25.28 16.47 7.01
C GLU A 625 24.55 17.00 5.78
N ALA A 626 24.76 18.27 5.43
CA ALA A 626 24.23 18.85 4.20
C ALA A 626 24.80 18.16 2.96
N ARG A 627 26.11 17.83 2.96
CA ARG A 627 26.75 17.03 1.90
C ARG A 627 26.11 15.65 1.76
N THR A 628 25.80 14.98 2.87
CA THR A 628 25.11 13.69 2.82
C THR A 628 23.72 13.83 2.21
N LEU A 629 22.94 14.82 2.63
CA LEU A 629 21.60 15.05 2.07
C LEU A 629 21.65 15.38 0.56
N ILE A 630 22.61 16.21 0.13
CA ILE A 630 22.90 16.47 -1.30
C ILE A 630 23.22 15.17 -2.05
N ALA A 631 23.97 14.27 -1.42
CA ALA A 631 24.27 12.96 -2.00
C ALA A 631 23.01 12.11 -2.15
N ARG A 632 22.12 12.11 -1.15
CA ARG A 632 20.83 11.38 -1.19
C ARG A 632 19.90 11.91 -2.29
N ILE A 633 19.81 13.23 -2.45
CA ILE A 633 19.02 13.85 -3.54
C ILE A 633 19.47 13.35 -4.91
N ASN A 634 20.78 13.33 -5.16
CA ASN A 634 21.31 12.83 -6.44
C ASN A 634 21.20 11.31 -6.56
N ALA A 635 21.56 10.61 -5.48
CA ALA A 635 21.74 9.17 -5.46
C ALA A 635 20.49 8.36 -5.22
N GLY A 636 19.36 8.96 -4.90
CA GLY A 636 18.09 8.24 -4.80
C GLY A 636 18.08 7.19 -3.71
N LYS A 637 17.45 6.05 -4.02
CA LYS A 637 17.13 4.95 -3.12
C LYS A 637 18.38 4.20 -2.68
N LYS A 638 18.33 3.65 -1.48
CA LYS A 638 19.35 2.73 -0.97
C LYS A 638 19.20 1.35 -1.65
N ASP A 639 20.24 0.89 -2.31
CA ASP A 639 20.33 -0.46 -2.87
C ASP A 639 21.53 -1.19 -2.24
N GLY A 640 21.21 -2.05 -1.27
CA GLY A 640 22.18 -2.71 -0.41
C GLY A 640 23.05 -1.73 0.39
N SER A 641 24.34 -1.64 0.03
CA SER A 641 25.29 -0.70 0.63
C SER A 641 25.55 0.55 -0.23
N SER A 642 24.95 0.60 -1.41
CA SER A 642 25.05 1.69 -2.37
C SER A 642 23.74 2.47 -2.45
N TYR A 643 23.76 3.57 -3.18
CA TYR A 643 22.57 4.36 -3.50
C TYR A 643 22.47 4.44 -5.03
N VAL A 644 21.27 4.22 -5.55
CA VAL A 644 20.94 4.22 -6.98
C VAL A 644 19.84 5.24 -7.26
N ALA A 645 20.01 5.98 -8.36
CA ALA A 645 19.05 7.02 -8.72
C ALA A 645 17.64 6.40 -8.80
N ALA A 646 16.68 7.08 -8.19
CA ALA A 646 15.29 6.67 -8.12
C ALA A 646 14.39 7.86 -8.43
N LEU A 647 13.24 7.58 -9.04
CA LEU A 647 12.24 8.56 -9.43
C LEU A 647 11.27 8.71 -8.26
N GLY A 648 10.96 9.94 -7.85
CA GLY A 648 9.91 10.17 -6.86
C GLY A 648 8.54 9.80 -7.41
N GLY A 649 7.66 9.32 -6.53
CA GLY A 649 6.27 8.99 -6.84
C GLY A 649 5.58 10.07 -7.67
N ILE A 650 4.94 9.70 -8.79
CA ILE A 650 4.14 10.66 -9.57
C ILE A 650 2.68 10.49 -9.15
N ASP A 651 2.20 11.47 -8.40
CA ASP A 651 0.90 11.41 -7.77
C ASP A 651 -0.19 12.10 -8.58
N ARG A 652 -0.28 13.45 -8.48
CA ARG A 652 -1.33 14.26 -9.12
C ARG A 652 -0.84 15.08 -10.30
N SER A 653 0.47 15.12 -10.52
CA SER A 653 1.07 15.89 -11.60
C SER A 653 0.80 15.20 -12.93
N THR A 654 -0.18 15.71 -13.68
CA THR A 654 -0.36 15.34 -15.09
C THR A 654 0.85 15.78 -15.89
N LEU A 655 1.54 14.83 -16.50
CA LEU A 655 2.74 15.11 -17.30
C LEU A 655 2.43 15.94 -18.54
N ALA A 656 3.40 16.73 -19.02
CA ALA A 656 3.31 17.44 -20.29
C ALA A 656 4.24 16.79 -21.33
N VAL A 657 3.68 16.17 -22.39
CA VAL A 657 4.44 15.62 -23.53
C VAL A 657 4.54 16.63 -24.65
N ILE A 658 5.76 16.98 -25.03
CA ILE A 658 6.07 18.24 -25.67
C ILE A 658 7.03 18.02 -26.84
N GLU A 659 6.49 18.03 -28.06
CA GLU A 659 7.21 17.86 -29.34
C GLU A 659 8.18 19.03 -29.65
N PRO A 660 8.94 19.03 -30.77
CA PRO A 660 9.71 20.20 -31.21
C PRO A 660 8.82 21.42 -31.53
N SER A 661 9.33 22.66 -31.38
CA SER A 661 8.48 23.84 -31.69
C SER A 661 8.38 24.02 -33.20
N PRO A 662 7.17 24.23 -33.76
CA PRO A 662 7.01 24.54 -35.18
C PRO A 662 7.42 25.99 -35.55
N VAL A 663 7.60 26.90 -34.58
CA VAL A 663 7.99 28.30 -34.84
C VAL A 663 9.35 28.70 -34.31
N ILE A 664 9.88 28.00 -33.32
CA ILE A 664 11.23 28.24 -32.82
C ILE A 664 12.16 27.28 -33.58
N PRO A 665 13.09 27.79 -34.41
CA PRO A 665 13.92 26.96 -35.28
C PRO A 665 15.07 26.29 -34.51
N VAL A 666 14.75 25.58 -33.43
CA VAL A 666 15.67 24.80 -32.61
C VAL A 666 15.30 23.33 -32.76
N SER A 667 16.27 22.51 -33.16
CA SER A 667 16.11 21.05 -33.18
C SER A 667 16.20 20.54 -31.75
N ARG A 668 15.13 19.93 -31.25
CA ARG A 668 15.10 19.23 -29.94
C ARG A 668 14.33 17.92 -30.08
N ALA A 669 14.49 17.01 -29.13
CA ALA A 669 13.63 15.84 -29.00
C ALA A 669 12.27 16.22 -28.37
N THR A 670 11.29 15.33 -28.52
CA THR A 670 10.07 15.35 -27.71
C THR A 670 10.40 15.05 -26.25
N MET A 671 9.91 15.88 -25.33
CA MET A 671 10.18 15.79 -23.90
C MET A 671 8.89 15.57 -23.11
N ALA A 672 8.94 14.77 -22.05
CA ALA A 672 7.91 14.68 -21.03
C ALA A 672 8.38 15.43 -19.77
N TYR A 673 7.56 16.34 -19.25
CA TYR A 673 7.82 17.05 -18.00
C TYR A 673 6.81 16.65 -16.94
N VAL A 674 7.26 16.30 -15.75
CA VAL A 674 6.38 15.81 -14.68
C VAL A 674 6.94 16.15 -13.30
N GLY A 675 6.07 16.51 -12.37
CA GLY A 675 6.41 16.71 -10.97
C GLY A 675 6.33 15.42 -10.16
N GLY A 676 7.23 15.26 -9.19
CA GLY A 676 7.32 14.11 -8.31
C GLY A 676 7.09 14.45 -6.83
N LEU A 677 6.76 13.41 -6.05
CA LEU A 677 6.66 13.40 -4.59
C LEU A 677 8.02 13.47 -3.88
N ASP A 678 9.11 13.49 -4.65
CA ASP A 678 10.45 13.84 -4.19
C ASP A 678 10.69 15.35 -4.16
N GLY A 679 9.74 16.14 -4.64
CA GLY A 679 9.84 17.58 -4.74
C GLY A 679 10.60 18.06 -5.96
N MET A 680 10.81 17.22 -6.98
CA MET A 680 11.47 17.59 -8.21
C MET A 680 10.50 17.69 -9.38
N LEU A 681 10.82 18.57 -10.33
CA LEU A 681 10.29 18.54 -11.70
C LEU A 681 11.29 17.77 -12.56
N HIS A 682 10.87 16.66 -13.15
CA HIS A 682 11.68 15.81 -14.01
C HIS A 682 11.47 16.15 -15.48
N ALA A 683 12.55 16.22 -16.26
CA ALA A 683 12.52 16.30 -17.71
C ALA A 683 13.00 14.98 -18.31
N ILE A 684 12.06 14.21 -18.87
CA ILE A 684 12.28 12.88 -19.41
C ILE A 684 12.24 12.93 -20.93
N CYS A 685 13.18 12.27 -21.61
CA CYS A 685 13.15 12.12 -23.05
C CYS A 685 12.00 11.20 -23.47
N ALA A 686 11.01 11.71 -24.21
CA ALA A 686 9.94 10.86 -24.74
C ALA A 686 10.38 10.09 -26.00
N GLU A 687 11.39 10.62 -26.71
CA GLU A 687 12.05 9.97 -27.85
C GLU A 687 13.57 10.20 -27.81
N ALA A 688 14.31 9.37 -28.55
CA ALA A 688 15.71 9.63 -28.82
C ALA A 688 15.86 10.78 -29.84
N GLY A 689 16.85 11.66 -29.66
CA GLY A 689 17.01 12.81 -30.53
C GLY A 689 18.05 13.82 -30.06
N ALA A 690 17.93 15.08 -30.52
CA ALA A 690 18.85 16.15 -30.16
C ALA A 690 18.86 16.38 -28.64
N GLY A 691 19.93 15.93 -27.97
CA GLY A 691 20.10 16.00 -26.51
C GLY A 691 19.61 14.77 -25.75
N CYS A 692 18.89 13.85 -26.39
CA CYS A 692 18.30 12.65 -25.78
C CYS A 692 18.92 11.38 -26.37
N ALA A 693 19.70 10.65 -25.56
CA ALA A 693 20.35 9.41 -26.00
C ALA A 693 19.34 8.28 -26.26
N SER A 694 18.33 8.17 -25.40
CA SER A 694 17.25 7.18 -25.46
C SER A 694 15.95 7.75 -24.91
N ALA A 695 14.83 7.17 -25.32
CA ALA A 695 13.54 7.40 -24.68
C ALA A 695 13.57 6.88 -23.22
N GLY A 696 12.81 7.50 -22.34
CA GLY A 696 12.78 7.22 -20.90
C GLY A 696 13.90 7.86 -20.08
N THR A 697 14.99 8.31 -20.70
CA THR A 697 16.12 8.90 -19.97
C THR A 697 15.77 10.25 -19.35
N GLU A 698 16.07 10.43 -18.06
CA GLU A 698 16.00 11.75 -17.39
C GLU A 698 17.16 12.64 -17.87
N LEU A 699 16.82 13.76 -18.51
CA LEU A 699 17.78 14.73 -19.00
C LEU A 699 18.32 15.62 -17.87
N TRP A 700 17.40 16.05 -17.00
CA TRP A 700 17.66 16.82 -15.77
C TRP A 700 16.43 16.76 -14.85
N ALA A 701 16.66 17.10 -13.57
CA ALA A 701 15.63 17.34 -12.59
C ALA A 701 15.84 18.72 -11.95
N PHE A 702 14.76 19.48 -11.78
CA PHE A 702 14.76 20.77 -11.11
C PHE A 702 14.11 20.62 -9.73
N MET A 703 14.88 20.89 -8.67
CA MET A 703 14.39 20.94 -7.29
C MET A 703 14.10 22.40 -6.93
N PRO A 704 12.83 22.81 -6.75
CA PRO A 704 12.49 24.17 -6.41
C PRO A 704 13.09 24.56 -5.05
N ARG A 705 13.59 25.80 -4.94
CA ARG A 705 14.25 26.29 -3.72
C ARG A 705 13.41 26.14 -2.46
N GLY A 706 12.09 26.39 -2.58
CA GLY A 706 11.13 26.27 -1.48
C GLY A 706 10.92 24.83 -0.98
N GLU A 707 11.28 23.83 -1.78
CA GLU A 707 11.15 22.41 -1.44
C GLU A 707 12.40 21.83 -0.76
N LEU A 708 13.58 22.46 -0.92
CA LEU A 708 14.84 21.94 -0.38
C LEU A 708 14.81 21.67 1.13
N SER A 709 14.18 22.55 1.91
CA SER A 709 14.09 22.39 3.37
C SER A 709 13.17 21.24 3.80
N LYS A 710 12.37 20.72 2.87
CA LYS A 710 11.36 19.67 3.09
C LYS A 710 11.87 18.28 2.69
N VAL A 711 12.99 18.21 1.97
CA VAL A 711 13.67 16.95 1.62
C VAL A 711 13.99 16.15 2.88
N LYS A 712 14.47 16.82 3.93
CA LYS A 712 14.83 16.18 5.20
C LYS A 712 13.65 15.51 5.92
N SER A 713 12.41 15.86 5.58
CA SER A 713 11.21 15.25 6.15
C SER A 713 10.46 14.37 5.16
N ASN A 714 10.98 14.18 3.93
CA ASN A 714 10.27 13.49 2.84
C ASN A 714 8.86 14.08 2.58
N THR A 715 8.72 15.40 2.80
CA THR A 715 7.47 16.13 2.57
C THR A 715 7.60 17.14 1.43
N ALA A 716 8.73 17.16 0.73
CA ALA A 716 8.90 17.95 -0.49
C ALA A 716 7.97 17.39 -1.56
N ARG A 717 7.28 18.25 -2.32
CA ARG A 717 6.35 17.80 -3.37
C ARG A 717 6.36 18.79 -4.54
N VAL A 718 6.18 18.26 -5.74
CA VAL A 718 5.79 19.00 -6.94
C VAL A 718 4.60 18.27 -7.53
N ASP A 719 3.40 18.58 -7.03
CA ASP A 719 2.17 17.91 -7.44
C ASP A 719 1.43 18.66 -8.58
N GLY A 720 1.84 19.89 -8.88
CA GLY A 720 1.16 20.74 -9.87
C GLY A 720 1.53 20.34 -11.30
N SER A 721 0.52 20.09 -12.14
CA SER A 721 0.71 19.69 -13.54
C SER A 721 1.41 20.81 -14.34
N PRO A 722 2.59 20.57 -14.93
CA PRO A 722 3.29 21.57 -15.72
C PRO A 722 2.48 21.99 -16.96
N LYS A 723 2.52 23.29 -17.29
CA LYS A 723 1.99 23.83 -18.55
C LYS A 723 3.13 24.38 -19.39
N VAL A 724 3.11 24.07 -20.67
CA VAL A 724 4.16 24.49 -21.61
C VAL A 724 3.54 25.22 -22.78
N ALA A 725 4.07 26.40 -23.13
CA ALA A 725 3.66 27.12 -24.33
C ALA A 725 4.82 27.84 -25.00
N ASP A 726 4.68 28.07 -26.30
CA ASP A 726 5.53 29.00 -27.03
C ASP A 726 5.03 30.44 -26.82
N VAL A 727 5.88 31.28 -26.26
CA VAL A 727 5.57 32.63 -25.80
C VAL A 727 6.49 33.64 -26.47
N PHE A 728 5.93 34.74 -26.96
CA PHE A 728 6.72 35.88 -27.43
C PHE A 728 6.74 36.98 -26.38
N GLY A 729 7.92 37.23 -25.84
CA GLY A 729 8.09 38.04 -24.64
C GLY A 729 9.43 38.75 -24.56
N THR A 730 9.66 39.47 -23.48
CA THR A 730 10.93 40.13 -23.11
C THR A 730 11.55 39.41 -21.92
N PHE A 731 12.09 38.24 -22.19
CA PHE A 731 12.73 37.37 -21.19
C PHE A 731 14.17 37.82 -20.87
N PRO A 732 14.78 37.28 -19.81
CA PRO A 732 16.24 37.25 -19.66
C PRO A 732 16.93 36.85 -20.97
N GLY A 733 18.01 37.57 -21.31
CA GLY A 733 18.70 37.42 -22.60
C GLY A 733 18.04 38.14 -23.80
N GLY A 734 16.84 38.70 -23.65
CA GLY A 734 16.23 39.65 -24.60
C GLY A 734 14.88 39.23 -25.17
N LYS A 735 14.38 40.06 -26.10
CA LYS A 735 13.06 39.88 -26.72
C LYS A 735 13.09 38.75 -27.76
N GLY A 736 12.20 37.77 -27.63
CA GLY A 736 12.17 36.62 -28.53
C GLY A 736 11.00 35.66 -28.29
N LEU A 737 10.91 34.64 -29.14
CA LEU A 737 10.07 33.47 -28.90
C LEU A 737 10.81 32.51 -27.98
N ARG A 738 10.15 32.04 -26.91
CA ARG A 738 10.63 31.01 -25.99
C ARG A 738 9.59 29.91 -25.84
N THR A 739 10.01 28.70 -25.52
CA THR A 739 9.13 27.69 -24.95
C THR A 739 9.23 27.79 -23.44
N VAL A 740 8.18 28.28 -22.79
CA VAL A 740 8.14 28.46 -21.33
C VAL A 740 7.35 27.31 -20.72
N LEU A 741 7.94 26.66 -19.73
CA LEU A 741 7.31 25.70 -18.85
C LEU A 741 6.97 26.39 -17.53
N VAL A 742 5.75 26.21 -17.03
CA VAL A 742 5.30 26.76 -15.75
C VAL A 742 4.68 25.66 -14.91
N PHE A 743 4.99 25.61 -13.60
CA PHE A 743 4.44 24.62 -12.67
C PHE A 743 4.36 25.17 -11.24
N GLN A 744 3.62 24.48 -10.38
CA GLN A 744 3.47 24.80 -8.95
C GLN A 744 3.98 23.64 -8.09
N THR A 745 4.64 23.96 -6.96
CA THR A 745 5.15 22.93 -6.03
C THR A 745 4.04 22.24 -5.25
N GLY A 746 2.90 22.90 -5.09
CA GLY A 746 1.71 22.33 -4.48
C GLY A 746 1.49 22.78 -3.04
N ASN A 747 1.05 21.89 -2.16
CA ASN A 747 0.41 22.27 -0.89
C ASN A 747 1.39 22.50 0.27
N THR A 748 2.68 22.61 -0.02
CA THR A 748 3.73 22.65 0.99
C THR A 748 4.17 24.10 1.22
N SER A 749 4.07 24.62 2.44
CA SER A 749 4.46 26.02 2.73
C SER A 749 5.99 26.21 2.85
N PRO A 750 6.61 27.23 2.22
CA PRO A 750 5.99 28.14 1.26
C PRO A 750 5.77 27.43 -0.08
N SER A 751 4.58 27.61 -0.64
CA SER A 751 4.24 27.16 -2.00
C SER A 751 4.73 28.20 -2.99
N ALA A 752 5.13 27.77 -4.18
CA ALA A 752 5.58 28.69 -5.22
C ALA A 752 5.26 28.18 -6.62
N THR A 753 5.19 29.13 -7.55
CA THR A 753 5.08 28.93 -8.99
C THR A 753 6.40 29.30 -9.64
N TYR A 754 6.84 28.49 -10.60
CA TYR A 754 8.11 28.69 -11.29
C TYR A 754 7.88 28.70 -12.79
N ALA A 755 8.66 29.51 -13.50
CA ALA A 755 8.78 29.41 -14.95
C ALA A 755 10.21 29.06 -15.35
N ILE A 756 10.35 28.16 -16.31
CA ILE A 756 11.61 27.70 -16.87
C ILE A 756 11.54 27.84 -18.38
N ASP A 757 12.55 28.46 -18.98
CA ASP A 757 12.76 28.41 -20.43
C ASP A 757 13.32 27.03 -20.80
N VAL A 758 12.52 26.28 -21.55
CA VAL A 758 12.87 24.96 -22.07
C VAL A 758 12.96 24.99 -23.60
N THR A 759 13.21 26.15 -24.19
CA THR A 759 13.41 26.32 -25.65
C THR A 759 14.48 25.35 -26.16
N ASP A 760 15.60 25.29 -25.46
CA ASP A 760 16.59 24.23 -25.58
C ASP A 760 16.51 23.35 -24.32
N PRO A 761 15.94 22.14 -24.39
CA PRO A 761 15.80 21.29 -23.20
C PRO A 761 17.15 20.83 -22.65
N THR A 762 18.25 20.96 -23.42
CA THR A 762 19.60 20.66 -22.93
C THR A 762 20.18 21.80 -22.08
N GLN A 763 19.56 22.97 -22.08
CA GLN A 763 19.99 24.14 -21.32
C GLN A 763 18.75 24.85 -20.75
N PRO A 764 18.07 24.25 -19.75
CA PRO A 764 16.99 24.93 -19.06
C PRO A 764 17.51 26.19 -18.37
N ASP A 765 16.67 27.22 -18.30
CA ASP A 765 16.96 28.48 -17.61
C ASP A 765 15.75 28.92 -16.78
N VAL A 766 15.87 28.94 -15.46
CA VAL A 766 14.80 29.40 -14.57
C VAL A 766 14.58 30.89 -14.82
N LEU A 767 13.38 31.26 -15.25
CA LEU A 767 13.02 32.64 -15.57
C LEU A 767 12.63 33.44 -14.32
N TRP A 768 11.83 32.83 -13.44
CA TRP A 768 11.36 33.45 -12.21
C TRP A 768 10.76 32.43 -11.23
N GLU A 769 10.73 32.82 -9.95
CA GLU A 769 9.99 32.17 -8.85
C GLU A 769 8.97 33.18 -8.29
N HIS A 770 7.71 32.77 -8.15
CA HIS A 770 6.65 33.56 -7.50
C HIS A 770 6.07 32.78 -6.32
N THR A 771 6.23 33.30 -5.11
CA THR A 771 5.64 32.68 -3.90
C THR A 771 4.12 32.85 -3.90
N THR A 772 3.40 31.78 -3.61
CA THR A 772 1.93 31.77 -3.57
C THR A 772 1.40 31.63 -2.15
N ASP A 773 0.23 32.23 -1.90
CA ASP A 773 -0.45 32.13 -0.62
C ASP A 773 -1.36 30.89 -0.62
N GLY A 774 -1.00 29.87 0.15
CA GLY A 774 -1.80 28.64 0.34
C GLY A 774 -1.69 27.58 -0.76
N PRO A 775 -2.38 26.44 -0.61
CA PRO A 775 -2.33 25.31 -1.53
C PRO A 775 -2.98 25.62 -2.88
N GLY A 776 -2.39 25.12 -3.96
CA GLY A 776 -2.90 25.24 -5.33
C GLY A 776 -2.05 24.42 -6.31
N LEU A 777 -2.72 23.71 -7.21
CA LEU A 777 -2.08 22.84 -8.22
C LEU A 777 -2.43 23.24 -9.66
N GLY A 778 -3.44 24.09 -9.84
CA GLY A 778 -3.99 24.43 -11.14
C GLY A 778 -3.49 25.78 -11.64
N LEU A 779 -2.91 25.76 -12.85
CA LEU A 779 -2.48 26.95 -13.56
C LEU A 779 -2.83 26.86 -15.06
N ALA A 780 -2.94 28.02 -15.70
CA ALA A 780 -3.12 28.12 -17.13
C ALA A 780 -2.27 29.27 -17.70
N MET A 781 -1.92 29.17 -18.99
CA MET A 781 -1.12 30.20 -19.67
C MET A 781 -1.79 30.60 -20.97
N GLY A 782 -1.89 31.91 -21.22
CA GLY A 782 -2.60 32.42 -22.38
C GLY A 782 -2.25 33.85 -22.76
N TRP A 783 -2.56 34.21 -24.00
CA TRP A 783 -2.26 35.52 -24.57
C TRP A 783 -3.45 36.47 -24.33
N VAL A 784 -3.25 37.50 -23.53
CA VAL A 784 -4.28 38.51 -23.24
C VAL A 784 -4.06 39.77 -24.06
N ARG A 785 -5.14 40.28 -24.66
CA ARG A 785 -5.10 41.56 -25.35
C ARG A 785 -5.16 42.71 -24.36
N ASP A 786 -4.07 43.47 -24.27
CA ASP A 786 -3.97 44.69 -23.48
C ASP A 786 -3.97 45.91 -24.42
N ASN A 787 -5.14 46.49 -24.66
CA ASN A 787 -5.36 47.58 -25.62
C ASN A 787 -4.85 47.27 -27.04
N SER A 788 -3.59 47.63 -27.33
CA SER A 788 -2.91 47.50 -28.63
C SER A 788 -1.73 46.51 -28.62
N SER A 789 -1.40 45.96 -27.46
CA SER A 789 -0.39 44.91 -27.28
C SER A 789 -1.06 43.59 -26.87
N ILE A 790 -0.36 42.49 -27.12
CA ILE A 790 -0.72 41.19 -26.55
C ILE A 790 0.36 40.87 -25.53
N ARG A 791 -0.06 40.42 -24.35
CA ARG A 791 0.81 40.07 -23.23
C ARG A 791 0.56 38.60 -22.86
N PRO A 792 1.59 37.78 -22.73
CA PRO A 792 1.43 36.43 -22.21
C PRO A 792 1.25 36.49 -20.68
N LEU A 793 0.17 35.88 -20.19
CA LEU A 793 -0.11 35.82 -18.76
C LEU A 793 -0.18 34.37 -18.31
N VAL A 794 0.31 34.14 -17.09
CA VAL A 794 0.12 32.92 -16.30
C VAL A 794 -0.97 33.20 -15.28
N PHE A 795 -1.99 32.36 -15.24
CA PHE A 795 -3.07 32.44 -14.26
C PHE A 795 -2.92 31.28 -13.29
N LEU A 796 -2.95 31.55 -12.00
CA LEU A 796 -2.88 30.54 -10.96
C LEU A 796 -3.99 30.77 -9.94
N GLN A 797 -4.42 29.69 -9.31
CA GLN A 797 -5.39 29.71 -8.24
C GLN A 797 -4.84 28.98 -7.01
N THR A 798 -5.07 29.57 -5.83
CA THR A 798 -4.79 28.94 -4.55
C THR A 798 -5.96 29.08 -3.58
N ASN A 799 -5.94 28.29 -2.51
CA ASN A 799 -6.87 28.37 -1.40
C ASN A 799 -6.23 29.12 -0.22
N SER A 800 -6.35 30.45 -0.21
CA SER A 800 -5.90 31.30 0.90
C SER A 800 -6.73 32.58 0.98
N GLY A 801 -7.86 32.60 1.68
CA GLY A 801 -8.45 33.89 2.02
C GLY A 801 -7.62 34.52 3.13
N THR A 802 -7.09 35.72 2.89
CA THR A 802 -6.19 36.50 3.77
C THR A 802 -6.32 36.32 5.30
N THR A 803 -7.53 36.08 5.84
CA THR A 803 -7.77 35.75 7.25
C THR A 803 -8.69 34.54 7.50
N THR A 804 -9.24 33.92 6.46
CA THR A 804 -10.23 32.83 6.50
C THR A 804 -10.11 31.99 5.22
N PRO A 805 -10.44 30.69 5.20
CA PRO A 805 -10.44 29.89 3.96
C PRO A 805 -11.12 30.62 2.78
N GLY A 806 -10.55 30.53 1.58
CA GLY A 806 -11.03 31.29 0.43
C GLY A 806 -10.11 31.20 -0.78
N MET A 807 -10.52 31.75 -1.91
CA MET A 807 -9.74 31.69 -3.14
C MET A 807 -8.90 32.93 -3.36
N VAL A 808 -7.69 32.73 -3.87
CA VAL A 808 -6.86 33.76 -4.49
C VAL A 808 -6.60 33.35 -5.93
N VAL A 809 -6.78 34.29 -6.85
CA VAL A 809 -6.40 34.14 -8.26
C VAL A 809 -5.47 35.27 -8.63
N GLN A 810 -4.34 34.92 -9.24
CA GLN A 810 -3.38 35.91 -9.71
C GLN A 810 -3.12 35.70 -11.20
N ALA A 811 -2.99 36.81 -11.92
CA ALA A 811 -2.36 36.82 -13.23
C ALA A 811 -0.94 37.36 -13.08
N LEU A 812 0.05 36.56 -13.49
CA LEU A 812 1.46 36.92 -13.54
C LEU A 812 1.85 37.20 -14.99
N ASP A 813 2.78 38.11 -15.21
CA ASP A 813 3.46 38.20 -16.51
C ASP A 813 4.31 36.94 -16.73
N ALA A 814 4.21 36.32 -17.90
CA ALA A 814 5.09 35.19 -18.22
C ALA A 814 6.56 35.61 -18.36
N ASP A 815 6.85 36.88 -18.66
CA ASP A 815 8.20 37.40 -18.88
C ASP A 815 9.02 37.45 -17.58
N ASP A 816 8.41 37.89 -16.48
CA ASP A 816 9.12 38.21 -15.22
C ASP A 816 8.40 37.72 -13.93
N GLY A 817 7.21 37.14 -14.04
CA GLY A 817 6.45 36.65 -12.89
C GLY A 817 5.78 37.76 -12.07
N ASP A 818 5.84 39.02 -12.50
CA ASP A 818 5.20 40.12 -11.76
C ASP A 818 3.68 39.98 -11.77
N VAL A 819 3.07 40.19 -10.59
CA VAL A 819 1.61 40.19 -10.44
C VAL A 819 1.00 41.35 -11.21
N VAL A 820 0.19 41.03 -12.21
CA VAL A 820 -0.58 41.99 -13.03
C VAL A 820 -1.88 42.39 -12.32
N TRP A 821 -2.58 41.41 -11.77
CA TRP A 821 -3.78 41.62 -10.95
C TRP A 821 -3.97 40.45 -9.98
N THR A 822 -4.75 40.70 -8.93
CA THR A 822 -5.16 39.69 -7.95
C THR A 822 -6.65 39.80 -7.69
N PHE A 823 -7.33 38.66 -7.65
CA PHE A 823 -8.71 38.50 -7.23
C PHE A 823 -8.74 37.65 -5.95
N THR A 824 -9.55 38.04 -4.97
CA THR A 824 -9.69 37.32 -3.70
C THR A 824 -11.15 37.18 -3.32
N GLN A 825 -11.56 35.99 -2.91
CA GLN A 825 -12.91 35.74 -2.44
C GLN A 825 -12.88 34.75 -1.26
N ALA A 826 -13.29 35.22 -0.07
CA ALA A 826 -13.48 34.33 1.08
C ALA A 826 -14.62 33.35 0.83
N TYR A 827 -14.51 32.12 1.34
CA TYR A 827 -15.65 31.21 1.32
C TYR A 827 -16.74 31.74 2.26
N PRO A 828 -18.02 31.73 1.83
CA PRO A 828 -19.14 32.02 2.72
C PRO A 828 -19.21 31.02 3.88
N ALA A 829 -19.95 31.41 4.92
CA ALA A 829 -20.33 30.45 5.97
C ALA A 829 -21.25 29.35 5.39
N PRO A 830 -21.29 28.17 6.03
CA PRO A 830 -22.18 27.09 5.63
C PRO A 830 -23.63 27.50 5.46
N ARG A 831 -24.31 27.02 4.39
CA ARG A 831 -25.73 27.36 4.16
C ARG A 831 -26.62 26.73 5.22
N THR A 832 -26.23 25.54 5.71
CA THR A 832 -26.93 24.87 6.81
C THR A 832 -26.16 25.01 8.12
N ASP A 833 -26.81 25.53 9.15
CA ASP A 833 -26.25 25.64 10.49
C ASP A 833 -25.78 24.26 10.99
N GLY A 834 -24.50 24.16 11.36
CA GLY A 834 -23.89 22.94 11.88
C GLY A 834 -23.08 22.14 10.86
N ASN A 835 -23.18 22.47 9.57
CA ASN A 835 -22.23 21.98 8.58
C ASN A 835 -20.82 22.56 8.88
N PRO A 836 -19.74 21.81 8.61
CA PRO A 836 -18.37 22.29 8.76
C PRO A 836 -18.05 23.43 7.78
N GLU A 837 -16.97 24.17 7.97
CA GLU A 837 -16.49 25.13 6.97
C GLU A 837 -15.71 24.42 5.87
N VAL A 838 -15.50 25.09 4.73
CA VAL A 838 -14.58 24.61 3.69
C VAL A 838 -13.16 24.55 4.26
N PRO A 839 -12.43 23.44 4.06
CA PRO A 839 -11.03 23.35 4.48
C PRO A 839 -10.15 24.40 3.80
N ASP A 840 -9.23 25.02 4.54
CA ASP A 840 -8.13 25.84 4.00
C ASP A 840 -7.03 25.02 3.34
N THR A 841 -6.96 23.72 3.64
CA THR A 841 -5.98 22.77 3.11
C THR A 841 -6.39 22.12 1.78
N GLY A 842 -7.66 22.24 1.39
CA GLY A 842 -8.18 21.67 0.15
C GLY A 842 -7.63 22.35 -1.10
N VAL A 843 -7.36 21.57 -2.15
CA VAL A 843 -6.90 22.06 -3.46
C VAL A 843 -8.09 22.43 -4.34
N PRO A 844 -8.20 23.68 -4.81
CA PRO A 844 -9.21 24.06 -5.77
C PRO A 844 -8.84 23.59 -7.19
N GLY A 845 -9.85 23.45 -8.05
CA GLY A 845 -9.68 22.85 -9.38
C GLY A 845 -8.82 23.61 -10.38
N GLY A 846 -8.43 24.84 -10.09
CA GLY A 846 -7.63 25.64 -11.02
C GLY A 846 -8.45 26.38 -12.05
N VAL A 847 -7.78 27.28 -12.76
CA VAL A 847 -8.42 28.21 -13.69
C VAL A 847 -8.52 27.67 -15.11
N THR A 848 -9.63 28.00 -15.79
CA THR A 848 -9.85 27.65 -17.22
C THR A 848 -9.88 28.92 -18.07
N LEU A 849 -9.20 28.91 -19.21
CA LEU A 849 -9.13 30.06 -20.12
C LEU A 849 -10.29 30.07 -21.11
N VAL A 850 -11.01 31.20 -21.17
CA VAL A 850 -12.07 31.43 -22.16
C VAL A 850 -11.49 32.19 -23.36
N PRO A 851 -11.47 31.58 -24.55
CA PRO A 851 -10.97 32.24 -25.75
C PRO A 851 -11.93 33.32 -26.23
N SER A 852 -11.37 34.36 -26.84
CA SER A 852 -12.14 35.29 -27.66
C SER A 852 -12.77 34.57 -28.86
N LEU A 853 -13.80 35.17 -29.46
CA LEU A 853 -14.41 34.68 -30.71
C LEU A 853 -13.41 34.44 -31.85
N SER A 854 -12.29 35.17 -31.86
CA SER A 854 -11.22 34.99 -32.86
C SER A 854 -10.32 33.77 -32.58
N GLY A 855 -10.41 33.19 -31.38
CA GLY A 855 -9.51 32.16 -30.87
C GLY A 855 -8.12 32.67 -30.48
N THR A 856 -7.68 33.84 -30.97
CA THR A 856 -6.27 34.28 -30.88
C THR A 856 -5.83 34.85 -29.54
N THR A 857 -6.77 35.23 -28.68
CA THR A 857 -6.50 35.81 -27.36
C THR A 857 -7.53 35.32 -26.35
N ILE A 858 -7.18 35.36 -25.08
CA ILE A 858 -8.06 35.05 -23.95
C ILE A 858 -8.83 36.31 -23.53
N GLU A 859 -10.15 36.16 -23.33
CA GLU A 859 -11.02 37.26 -22.92
C GLU A 859 -11.41 37.18 -21.44
N ALA A 860 -11.61 35.97 -20.93
CA ALA A 860 -11.99 35.71 -19.56
C ALA A 860 -11.31 34.45 -19.00
N VAL A 861 -11.37 34.32 -17.68
CA VAL A 861 -10.87 33.18 -16.92
C VAL A 861 -12.01 32.69 -16.03
N LEU A 862 -12.27 31.38 -16.07
CA LEU A 862 -13.22 30.73 -15.18
C LEU A 862 -12.49 30.23 -13.94
N VAL A 863 -13.07 30.50 -12.78
CA VAL A 863 -12.48 30.20 -11.47
C VAL A 863 -13.47 29.37 -10.66
N PRO A 864 -13.31 28.03 -10.62
CA PRO A 864 -14.11 27.16 -9.78
C PRO A 864 -13.73 27.31 -8.31
N SER A 865 -14.63 26.97 -7.41
CA SER A 865 -14.41 27.07 -5.96
C SER A 865 -14.83 25.80 -5.23
N LEU A 866 -14.16 25.51 -4.12
CA LEU A 866 -14.57 24.43 -3.21
C LEU A 866 -15.92 24.71 -2.53
N TRP A 867 -16.45 25.93 -2.63
CA TRP A 867 -17.79 26.29 -2.17
C TRP A 867 -18.93 25.87 -3.12
N GLY A 868 -18.59 25.35 -4.31
CA GLY A 868 -19.58 25.02 -5.33
C GLY A 868 -20.01 26.22 -6.17
N ALA A 869 -19.11 27.17 -6.41
CA ALA A 869 -19.34 28.34 -7.24
C ALA A 869 -18.27 28.50 -8.32
N VAL A 870 -18.63 29.13 -9.44
CA VAL A 870 -17.71 29.46 -10.55
C VAL A 870 -17.81 30.95 -10.85
N TYR A 871 -16.66 31.63 -10.89
CA TYR A 871 -16.57 33.05 -11.23
C TYR A 871 -16.02 33.21 -12.65
N LYS A 872 -16.46 34.26 -13.35
CA LYS A 872 -15.94 34.64 -14.66
C LYS A 872 -15.23 35.97 -14.53
N LEU A 873 -13.90 35.93 -14.56
CA LEU A 873 -13.06 37.10 -14.41
C LEU A 873 -12.59 37.58 -15.78
N ASN A 874 -12.58 38.89 -16.00
CA ASN A 874 -11.94 39.46 -17.17
C ASN A 874 -10.44 39.16 -17.15
N ALA A 875 -9.91 38.50 -18.18
CA ALA A 875 -8.53 38.01 -18.18
C ALA A 875 -7.47 39.13 -18.06
N ARG A 876 -7.83 40.35 -18.45
CA ARG A 876 -6.94 41.52 -18.41
C ARG A 876 -6.92 42.21 -17.05
N THR A 877 -8.05 42.29 -16.37
CA THR A 877 -8.20 43.14 -15.18
C THR A 877 -8.47 42.37 -13.90
N GLY A 878 -8.83 41.08 -13.98
CA GLY A 878 -9.25 40.28 -12.84
C GLY A 878 -10.62 40.67 -12.28
N ILE A 879 -11.32 41.62 -12.91
CA ILE A 879 -12.65 42.06 -12.46
C ILE A 879 -13.67 40.97 -12.80
N ASN A 880 -14.47 40.59 -11.82
CA ASN A 880 -15.61 39.69 -12.02
C ASN A 880 -16.66 40.35 -12.93
N GLU A 881 -17.05 39.68 -14.01
CA GLU A 881 -17.94 40.23 -15.04
C GLU A 881 -19.37 40.49 -14.54
N TYR A 882 -19.78 39.81 -13.46
CA TYR A 882 -21.12 39.94 -12.86
C TYR A 882 -21.17 40.87 -11.64
N GLY A 883 -20.03 41.47 -11.27
CA GLY A 883 -19.93 42.46 -10.21
C GLY A 883 -20.19 41.90 -8.81
N GLN A 884 -20.59 42.79 -7.90
CA GLN A 884 -20.77 42.49 -6.49
C GLN A 884 -22.16 42.86 -6.00
N THR A 885 -22.71 42.07 -5.08
CA THR A 885 -23.93 42.41 -4.31
C THR A 885 -23.59 42.47 -2.84
N GLY A 886 -23.78 43.64 -2.22
CA GLY A 886 -23.45 43.83 -0.79
C GLY A 886 -21.96 43.71 -0.46
N GLY A 887 -21.07 43.89 -1.44
CA GLY A 887 -19.62 43.73 -1.28
C GLY A 887 -19.13 42.28 -1.41
N VAL A 888 -20.01 41.35 -1.79
CA VAL A 888 -19.68 39.95 -2.11
C VAL A 888 -19.73 39.76 -3.62
N GLU A 889 -18.73 39.08 -4.18
CA GLU A 889 -18.68 38.78 -5.62
C GLU A 889 -19.83 37.86 -6.02
N VAL A 890 -20.52 38.22 -7.11
CA VAL A 890 -21.61 37.41 -7.68
C VAL A 890 -21.00 36.37 -8.63
N PRO A 891 -21.10 35.07 -8.36
CA PRO A 891 -20.56 34.04 -9.25
C PRO A 891 -21.43 33.89 -10.50
N LEU A 892 -20.84 33.41 -11.60
CA LEU A 892 -21.58 33.00 -12.81
C LEU A 892 -22.52 31.82 -12.49
N PHE A 893 -22.01 30.84 -11.76
CA PHE A 893 -22.74 29.65 -11.33
C PHE A 893 -22.53 29.39 -9.84
N GLN A 894 -23.57 28.93 -9.13
CA GLN A 894 -23.47 28.52 -7.73
C GLN A 894 -24.48 27.44 -7.36
N PHE A 895 -24.03 26.36 -6.71
CA PHE A 895 -24.91 25.36 -6.10
C PHE A 895 -25.77 25.97 -4.99
N THR A 896 -27.03 25.56 -4.88
CA THR A 896 -27.92 26.01 -3.79
C THR A 896 -27.71 25.28 -2.47
N GLU A 897 -26.96 24.17 -2.47
CA GLU A 897 -26.70 23.32 -1.30
C GLU A 897 -25.20 23.29 -0.95
N ASP A 898 -24.89 22.88 0.27
CA ASP A 898 -23.51 22.65 0.73
C ASP A 898 -22.96 21.33 0.17
N PHE A 899 -21.66 21.07 0.37
CA PHE A 899 -21.02 19.79 0.02
C PHE A 899 -20.91 19.44 -1.48
N HIS A 900 -20.90 20.46 -2.34
CA HIS A 900 -20.62 20.32 -3.78
C HIS A 900 -19.33 21.03 -4.18
N PRO A 901 -18.16 20.64 -3.65
CA PRO A 901 -16.90 21.25 -4.03
C PRO A 901 -16.60 21.02 -5.51
N VAL A 902 -16.06 22.05 -6.16
CA VAL A 902 -15.52 21.95 -7.53
C VAL A 902 -13.99 21.91 -7.42
N GLY A 903 -13.44 20.71 -7.22
CA GLY A 903 -12.01 20.47 -7.13
C GLY A 903 -11.34 20.11 -8.46
N ALA A 904 -12.10 20.06 -9.55
CA ALA A 904 -11.63 19.91 -10.93
C ALA A 904 -11.67 21.24 -11.69
N SER A 905 -10.80 21.41 -12.70
CA SER A 905 -10.89 22.55 -13.64
C SER A 905 -12.22 22.51 -14.40
N VAL A 906 -12.65 23.67 -14.90
CA VAL A 906 -13.86 23.77 -15.74
C VAL A 906 -13.54 23.34 -17.16
N SER A 907 -14.37 22.50 -17.77
CA SER A 907 -14.22 22.11 -19.19
C SER A 907 -15.09 23.00 -20.09
N LEU A 908 -14.68 23.21 -21.35
CA LEU A 908 -15.43 24.04 -22.30
C LEU A 908 -15.93 23.25 -23.50
N TYR A 909 -17.24 23.31 -23.75
CA TYR A 909 -17.86 22.68 -24.93
C TYR A 909 -18.70 23.67 -25.72
N ARG A 910 -18.98 23.31 -26.98
CA ARG A 910 -20.04 23.95 -27.77
C ARG A 910 -21.20 23.00 -27.91
N ASP A 911 -22.41 23.53 -27.78
CA ASP A 911 -23.62 22.77 -28.08
C ASP A 911 -23.92 22.75 -29.59
N ASP A 912 -25.06 22.16 -29.96
CA ASP A 912 -25.54 22.07 -31.33
C ASP A 912 -25.86 23.44 -31.96
N GLN A 913 -26.06 24.47 -31.14
CA GLN A 913 -26.27 25.87 -31.54
C GLN A 913 -24.94 26.64 -31.63
N SER A 914 -23.81 25.97 -31.40
CA SER A 914 -22.47 26.56 -31.34
C SER A 914 -22.27 27.57 -30.20
N GLU A 915 -23.15 27.59 -29.20
CA GLU A 915 -22.98 28.39 -28.00
C GLU A 915 -21.83 27.81 -27.15
N LEU A 916 -20.96 28.67 -26.63
CA LEU A 916 -19.87 28.23 -25.75
C LEU A 916 -20.39 28.08 -24.33
N LYS A 917 -20.26 26.87 -23.77
CA LYS A 917 -20.73 26.49 -22.44
C LYS A 917 -19.57 26.01 -21.56
N ALA A 918 -19.69 26.28 -20.27
CA ALA A 918 -18.85 25.65 -19.25
C ALA A 918 -19.48 24.32 -18.82
N LEU A 919 -18.64 23.39 -18.38
CA LEU A 919 -19.03 22.15 -17.72
C LEU A 919 -18.17 22.00 -16.46
N ILE A 920 -18.83 21.78 -15.32
CA ILE A 920 -18.17 21.46 -14.06
C ILE A 920 -18.59 20.08 -13.58
N VAL A 921 -17.72 19.47 -12.77
CA VAL A 921 -18.01 18.23 -12.05
C VAL A 921 -17.72 18.45 -10.56
N THR A 922 -18.45 17.75 -9.68
CA THR A 922 -18.39 18.01 -8.23
C THR A 922 -17.99 16.81 -7.39
N GLY A 923 -17.70 17.10 -6.12
CA GLY A 923 -17.57 16.13 -5.04
C GLY A 923 -16.12 15.78 -4.72
N GLY A 924 -15.24 15.76 -5.72
CA GLY A 924 -13.84 15.43 -5.52
C GLY A 924 -12.95 16.66 -5.37
N PHE A 925 -12.08 16.64 -4.36
CA PHE A 925 -10.93 17.53 -4.24
C PHE A 925 -9.82 16.82 -3.43
N ALA A 926 -8.57 17.19 -3.70
CA ALA A 926 -7.43 16.71 -2.92
C ALA A 926 -7.23 17.54 -1.65
N ASP A 927 -6.96 16.87 -0.54
CA ASP A 927 -6.57 17.46 0.75
C ASP A 927 -5.53 16.55 1.43
N PRO A 928 -4.22 16.82 1.23
CA PRO A 928 -3.16 15.97 1.76
C PRO A 928 -2.98 16.09 3.28
N PHE A 929 -3.65 17.04 3.95
CA PHE A 929 -3.53 17.26 5.40
C PHE A 929 -4.73 16.73 6.18
N ALA A 930 -5.81 16.34 5.50
CA ALA A 930 -6.98 15.73 6.10
C ALA A 930 -7.09 14.27 5.66
N PRO A 931 -6.46 13.30 6.36
CA PRO A 931 -6.59 11.88 6.03
C PRO A 931 -8.02 11.34 6.17
N SER A 932 -8.90 12.06 6.89
CA SER A 932 -10.35 11.83 6.92
C SER A 932 -11.11 12.76 5.96
N GLY A 933 -10.47 13.22 4.89
CA GLY A 933 -10.80 14.39 4.05
C GLY A 933 -12.07 14.32 3.22
N SER A 934 -13.20 13.92 3.82
CA SER A 934 -14.53 13.90 3.20
C SER A 934 -15.52 14.84 3.89
N VAL A 935 -15.10 15.66 4.86
CA VAL A 935 -16.06 16.46 5.65
C VAL A 935 -16.82 17.47 4.78
N TRP A 936 -16.23 17.90 3.66
CA TRP A 936 -16.85 18.81 2.69
C TRP A 936 -17.41 18.13 1.43
N ALA A 937 -17.46 16.80 1.40
CA ALA A 937 -18.12 15.99 0.37
C ALA A 937 -18.44 14.60 0.94
N PRO A 938 -19.46 14.45 1.81
CA PRO A 938 -19.75 13.21 2.50
C PRO A 938 -20.38 12.15 1.58
N ASP A 939 -20.28 10.87 1.96
CA ASP A 939 -20.67 9.73 1.12
C ASP A 939 -22.18 9.63 0.84
N ASP A 940 -23.02 10.36 1.59
CA ASP A 940 -24.47 10.36 1.45
C ASP A 940 -24.99 11.50 0.55
N VAL A 941 -24.11 12.36 0.05
CA VAL A 941 -24.46 13.48 -0.83
C VAL A 941 -24.26 13.09 -2.29
N HIS A 942 -25.25 13.44 -3.12
CA HIS A 942 -25.19 13.29 -4.57
C HIS A 942 -24.23 14.31 -5.19
N GLN A 943 -23.52 13.93 -6.23
CA GLN A 943 -22.61 14.81 -6.96
C GLN A 943 -22.98 14.85 -8.44
N TYR A 944 -22.56 15.90 -9.14
CA TYR A 944 -23.12 16.24 -10.43
C TYR A 944 -22.06 16.62 -11.46
N ALA A 945 -22.40 16.40 -12.74
CA ALA A 945 -21.87 17.18 -13.86
C ALA A 945 -22.90 18.22 -14.29
N VAL A 946 -22.51 19.49 -14.36
CA VAL A 946 -23.44 20.60 -14.67
C VAL A 946 -22.84 21.51 -15.75
N GLY A 947 -23.55 21.63 -16.87
CA GLY A 947 -23.20 22.45 -18.01
C GLY A 947 -24.06 23.72 -18.11
N PHE A 948 -23.46 24.89 -18.28
CA PHE A 948 -24.17 26.17 -18.29
C PHE A 948 -23.54 27.20 -19.26
N PRO A 949 -24.32 28.17 -19.77
CA PRO A 949 -23.82 29.19 -20.70
C PRO A 949 -22.82 30.15 -20.07
N LEU A 950 -21.85 30.62 -20.86
CA LEU A 950 -20.85 31.61 -20.42
C LEU A 950 -21.28 33.08 -20.53
N ALA A 951 -22.43 33.33 -21.15
CA ALA A 951 -22.98 34.66 -21.35
C ALA A 951 -24.50 34.71 -21.12
N PRO A 952 -25.00 34.25 -19.96
CA PRO A 952 -26.41 34.39 -19.61
C PRO A 952 -26.83 35.85 -19.47
N ASP A 953 -28.15 36.10 -19.51
CA ASP A 953 -28.71 37.38 -19.11
C ASP A 953 -28.30 37.70 -17.67
N ALA A 954 -27.83 38.94 -17.43
CA ALA A 954 -27.30 39.32 -16.11
C ALA A 954 -28.32 39.20 -14.97
N SER A 955 -29.64 39.16 -15.26
CA SER A 955 -30.69 38.91 -14.27
C SER A 955 -30.87 37.44 -13.89
N ALA A 956 -30.28 36.53 -14.66
CA ALA A 956 -30.33 35.08 -14.45
C ALA A 956 -29.08 34.55 -13.71
N VAL A 957 -28.22 35.44 -13.22
CA VAL A 957 -26.99 35.10 -12.50
C VAL A 957 -27.15 35.38 -11.00
N PRO A 958 -26.72 34.48 -10.09
CA PRO A 958 -26.05 33.20 -10.38
C PRO A 958 -27.00 32.15 -10.96
N ILE A 959 -26.51 31.41 -11.95
CA ILE A 959 -27.17 30.19 -12.43
C ILE A 959 -26.96 29.11 -11.37
N ASP A 960 -27.97 28.29 -11.08
CA ASP A 960 -27.83 27.13 -10.21
C ASP A 960 -28.13 25.79 -10.92
N GLN A 961 -27.93 24.69 -10.20
CA GLN A 961 -28.10 23.35 -10.74
C GLN A 961 -29.56 23.03 -11.11
N ASN A 962 -30.54 23.66 -10.46
CA ASN A 962 -31.96 23.51 -10.77
C ASN A 962 -32.34 24.29 -12.02
N ASP A 963 -31.74 25.45 -12.25
CA ASP A 963 -31.94 26.20 -13.50
C ASP A 963 -31.51 25.35 -14.70
N VAL A 964 -30.32 24.73 -14.61
CA VAL A 964 -29.80 23.85 -15.68
C VAL A 964 -30.73 22.65 -15.90
N GLN A 965 -31.15 21.98 -14.83
CA GLN A 965 -32.02 20.81 -14.92
C GLN A 965 -33.42 21.13 -15.48
N ASN A 966 -34.00 22.27 -15.10
CA ASN A 966 -35.40 22.61 -15.43
C ASN A 966 -35.54 23.38 -16.74
N GLU A 967 -34.53 24.15 -17.13
CA GLU A 967 -34.58 25.02 -18.32
C GLU A 967 -33.74 24.49 -19.49
N ASP A 968 -33.15 23.28 -19.35
CA ASP A 968 -32.34 22.62 -20.39
C ASP A 968 -31.18 23.52 -20.87
N LEU A 969 -30.53 24.20 -19.92
CA LEU A 969 -29.45 25.15 -20.21
C LEU A 969 -28.14 24.43 -20.62
N GLY A 970 -28.05 23.13 -20.41
CA GLY A 970 -26.92 22.29 -20.79
C GLY A 970 -26.94 20.93 -20.11
N VAL A 971 -25.78 20.27 -20.11
CA VAL A 971 -25.61 18.92 -19.54
C VAL A 971 -25.96 18.89 -18.05
N PHE A 972 -26.76 17.92 -17.63
CA PHE A 972 -27.00 17.60 -16.23
C PHE A 972 -26.89 16.09 -16.01
N ILE A 973 -25.89 15.66 -15.23
CA ILE A 973 -25.68 14.24 -14.86
C ILE A 973 -25.61 14.15 -13.35
N ASP A 974 -26.42 13.27 -12.76
CA ASP A 974 -26.35 12.89 -11.33
C ASP A 974 -25.53 11.61 -11.21
N PHE A 975 -24.39 11.68 -10.52
CA PHE A 975 -23.50 10.54 -10.31
C PHE A 975 -24.03 9.57 -9.23
N GLY A 976 -25.00 10.01 -8.43
CA GLY A 976 -25.49 9.31 -7.25
C GLY A 976 -24.69 9.63 -5.98
N ALA A 977 -25.20 9.19 -4.84
CA ALA A 977 -24.56 9.38 -3.53
C ALA A 977 -23.18 8.69 -3.46
N GLY A 978 -22.19 9.41 -2.95
CA GLY A 978 -20.85 8.90 -2.65
C GLY A 978 -19.90 8.86 -3.85
N GLN A 979 -20.40 9.00 -5.08
CA GLN A 979 -19.56 9.18 -6.27
C GLN A 979 -19.02 10.60 -6.33
N ARG A 980 -17.73 10.75 -6.61
CA ARG A 980 -17.04 12.05 -6.64
C ARG A 980 -16.17 12.17 -7.86
N ALA A 981 -16.21 13.29 -8.56
CA ALA A 981 -15.31 13.58 -9.67
C ALA A 981 -14.12 14.43 -9.17
N PHE A 982 -12.90 13.93 -9.37
CA PHE A 982 -11.65 14.59 -8.93
C PHE A 982 -10.89 15.28 -10.07
N SER A 983 -11.32 15.03 -11.30
CA SER A 983 -10.63 15.44 -12.53
C SER A 983 -11.59 16.17 -13.47
N PRO A 984 -11.08 17.03 -14.39
CA PRO A 984 -11.94 17.72 -15.34
C PRO A 984 -12.61 16.73 -16.29
N ALA A 985 -13.79 17.12 -16.78
CA ALA A 985 -14.48 16.37 -17.82
C ALA A 985 -13.72 16.49 -19.16
N VAL A 986 -13.58 15.37 -19.88
CA VAL A 986 -12.88 15.34 -21.17
C VAL A 986 -13.92 15.34 -22.29
N ILE A 987 -13.77 16.26 -23.23
CA ILE A 987 -14.65 16.40 -24.38
C ILE A 987 -13.89 15.97 -25.63
N ALA A 988 -14.33 14.89 -26.26
CA ALA A 988 -13.75 14.42 -27.51
C ALA A 988 -14.85 14.17 -28.54
N GLY A 989 -14.77 14.84 -29.69
CA GLY A 989 -15.85 14.77 -30.67
C GLY A 989 -17.14 15.43 -30.17
N ASN A 990 -18.25 14.69 -30.26
CA ASN A 990 -19.54 15.04 -29.67
C ASN A 990 -19.81 14.25 -28.37
N GLU A 991 -18.77 13.75 -27.72
CA GLU A 991 -18.88 12.94 -26.51
C GLU A 991 -18.19 13.59 -25.32
N LEU A 992 -18.75 13.29 -24.16
CA LEU A 992 -18.32 13.74 -22.84
C LEU A 992 -17.90 12.52 -22.04
N PHE A 993 -16.70 12.57 -21.47
CA PHE A 993 -16.13 11.55 -20.60
C PHE A 993 -15.84 12.14 -19.22
N ILE A 994 -16.30 11.47 -18.17
CA ILE A 994 -16.09 11.88 -16.78
C ILE A 994 -15.67 10.66 -15.97
N THR A 995 -14.68 10.81 -15.11
CA THR A 995 -14.32 9.78 -14.14
C THR A 995 -14.85 10.16 -12.76
N THR A 996 -15.42 9.18 -12.05
CA THR A 996 -15.82 9.34 -10.65
C THR A 996 -15.29 8.19 -9.81
N ASP A 997 -15.06 8.43 -8.53
CA ASP A 997 -14.69 7.40 -7.58
C ASP A 997 -15.63 7.42 -6.37
N SER A 998 -15.94 6.23 -5.86
CA SER A 998 -16.69 6.08 -4.60
C SER A 998 -15.78 6.13 -3.38
N GLN A 999 -14.49 5.87 -3.53
CA GLN A 999 -13.50 6.05 -2.48
C GLN A 999 -13.02 7.51 -2.42
N ASN A 1000 -12.65 7.91 -1.21
CA ASN A 1000 -12.04 9.22 -0.98
C ASN A 1000 -10.55 9.17 -1.36
N VAL A 1001 -10.12 9.98 -2.34
CA VAL A 1001 -8.71 10.10 -2.76
C VAL A 1001 -7.78 10.58 -1.65
N ASN A 1002 -8.33 11.14 -0.57
CA ASN A 1002 -7.59 11.61 0.60
C ASN A 1002 -7.41 10.50 1.66
N SER A 1003 -8.03 9.34 1.47
CA SER A 1003 -7.83 8.18 2.33
C SER A 1003 -6.41 7.64 2.17
N ALA A 1004 -5.81 7.20 3.27
CA ALA A 1004 -4.51 6.51 3.24
C ALA A 1004 -4.61 5.16 2.48
N ASP A 1005 -5.80 4.57 2.43
CA ASP A 1005 -6.09 3.29 1.76
C ASP A 1005 -6.57 3.46 0.31
N PHE A 1006 -6.51 4.67 -0.25
CA PHE A 1006 -6.98 4.91 -1.61
C PHE A 1006 -6.17 4.11 -2.64
N GLY A 1007 -6.86 3.33 -3.47
CA GLY A 1007 -6.24 2.47 -4.47
C GLY A 1007 -5.62 1.18 -3.90
N ALA A 1008 -5.82 0.88 -2.60
CA ALA A 1008 -5.28 -0.31 -1.95
C ALA A 1008 -6.05 -1.59 -2.31
N THR A 1009 -7.37 -1.51 -2.42
CA THR A 1009 -8.26 -2.66 -2.66
C THR A 1009 -9.57 -2.18 -3.30
N ASP A 1010 -9.95 -2.80 -4.42
CA ASP A 1010 -11.20 -2.65 -5.21
C ASP A 1010 -11.17 -1.66 -6.40
N ASP A 1011 -11.83 -2.05 -7.51
CA ASP A 1011 -12.17 -1.18 -8.64
C ASP A 1011 -13.35 -0.27 -8.24
N THR A 1012 -13.07 0.89 -7.64
CA THR A 1012 -14.10 1.81 -7.13
C THR A 1012 -14.42 2.97 -8.07
N GLY A 1013 -13.71 3.04 -9.18
CA GLY A 1013 -13.86 4.06 -10.22
C GLY A 1013 -14.97 3.73 -11.24
N GLN A 1014 -15.54 4.80 -11.79
CA GLN A 1014 -16.50 4.74 -12.89
C GLN A 1014 -16.11 5.73 -13.99
N LEU A 1015 -16.13 5.29 -15.23
CA LEU A 1015 -16.07 6.12 -16.44
C LEU A 1015 -17.49 6.32 -16.96
N TRP A 1016 -17.94 7.57 -16.95
CA TRP A 1016 -19.21 8.02 -17.50
C TRP A 1016 -18.97 8.54 -18.91
N ARG A 1017 -19.78 8.07 -19.85
CA ARG A 1017 -19.79 8.52 -21.25
C ARG A 1017 -21.17 9.05 -21.61
N ALA A 1018 -21.25 10.30 -22.02
CA ALA A 1018 -22.49 10.94 -22.45
C ALA A 1018 -22.35 11.57 -23.84
N SER A 1019 -23.47 11.64 -24.58
CA SER A 1019 -23.54 12.33 -25.86
C SER A 1019 -23.89 13.80 -25.64
N LEU A 1020 -23.11 14.71 -26.20
CA LEU A 1020 -23.44 16.14 -26.21
C LEU A 1020 -24.57 16.46 -27.20
N ALA A 1021 -24.80 15.58 -28.18
CA ALA A 1021 -25.84 15.74 -29.20
C ALA A 1021 -27.23 15.20 -28.75
N ASP A 1022 -27.26 14.38 -27.71
CA ASP A 1022 -28.49 13.81 -27.15
C ASP A 1022 -28.41 13.85 -25.62
N GLN A 1023 -28.61 15.05 -25.07
CA GLN A 1023 -28.53 15.30 -23.62
C GLN A 1023 -29.64 14.58 -22.83
N GLY A 1024 -30.66 14.05 -23.50
CA GLY A 1024 -31.70 13.22 -22.89
C GLY A 1024 -31.34 11.72 -22.80
N ALA A 1025 -30.25 11.28 -23.44
CA ALA A 1025 -29.78 9.91 -23.34
C ALA A 1025 -29.05 9.67 -22.00
N ASN A 1026 -29.36 8.54 -21.36
CA ASN A 1026 -28.63 8.15 -20.15
C ASN A 1026 -27.14 7.91 -20.46
N PRO A 1027 -26.22 8.40 -19.62
CA PRO A 1027 -24.80 8.08 -19.76
C PRO A 1027 -24.56 6.57 -19.74
N THR A 1028 -23.58 6.12 -20.51
CA THR A 1028 -23.00 4.77 -20.37
C THR A 1028 -21.97 4.81 -19.25
N ILE A 1029 -21.96 3.80 -18.39
CA ILE A 1029 -21.05 3.71 -17.24
C ILE A 1029 -20.20 2.45 -17.39
N VAL A 1030 -18.88 2.62 -17.28
CA VAL A 1030 -17.88 1.54 -17.31
C VAL A 1030 -17.11 1.54 -15.98
N THR A 1031 -16.93 0.38 -15.36
CA THR A 1031 -16.10 0.26 -14.16
C THR A 1031 -14.63 0.35 -14.54
N ILE A 1032 -13.88 1.19 -13.81
CA ILE A 1032 -12.43 1.39 -13.99
C ILE A 1032 -11.73 1.25 -12.63
N PRO A 1033 -10.41 1.02 -12.59
CA PRO A 1033 -9.69 0.77 -11.34
C PRO A 1033 -9.79 1.93 -10.34
N SER A 1034 -9.80 3.17 -10.83
CA SER A 1034 -10.02 4.37 -10.02
C SER A 1034 -10.56 5.51 -10.88
N GLY A 1035 -11.30 6.43 -10.26
CA GLY A 1035 -11.78 7.67 -10.87
C GLY A 1035 -11.07 8.94 -10.41
N ALA A 1036 -9.88 8.84 -9.82
CA ALA A 1036 -9.11 10.03 -9.39
C ALA A 1036 -8.52 10.85 -10.55
N ALA A 1037 -8.17 10.18 -11.65
CA ALA A 1037 -7.52 10.77 -12.82
C ALA A 1037 -8.53 11.04 -13.94
N ALA A 1038 -8.27 12.03 -14.80
CA ALA A 1038 -9.07 12.20 -16.03
C ALA A 1038 -8.81 11.03 -17.00
N VAL A 1039 -9.56 10.98 -18.10
CA VAL A 1039 -9.21 10.12 -19.24
C VAL A 1039 -8.38 10.88 -20.26
N ASP A 1040 -7.83 10.16 -21.24
CA ASP A 1040 -7.48 10.76 -22.53
C ASP A 1040 -8.04 9.90 -23.66
N VAL A 1041 -8.26 10.50 -24.83
CA VAL A 1041 -8.96 9.89 -25.96
C VAL A 1041 -8.09 9.91 -27.20
N SER A 1042 -7.76 8.72 -27.71
CA SER A 1042 -7.17 8.59 -29.03
C SER A 1042 -8.23 8.89 -30.09
N LEU A 1043 -8.06 10.01 -30.80
CA LEU A 1043 -8.92 10.34 -31.94
C LEU A 1043 -8.69 9.41 -33.15
N THR A 1044 -7.51 8.78 -33.23
CA THR A 1044 -7.14 7.88 -34.33
C THR A 1044 -7.74 6.49 -34.13
N ALA A 1045 -7.60 5.92 -32.94
CA ALA A 1045 -8.11 4.61 -32.58
C ALA A 1045 -9.57 4.64 -32.09
N GLY A 1046 -10.05 5.80 -31.62
CA GLY A 1046 -11.33 5.92 -30.90
C GLY A 1046 -11.27 5.29 -29.51
N ALA A 1047 -10.08 5.11 -28.95
CA ALA A 1047 -9.85 4.48 -27.66
C ALA A 1047 -9.84 5.52 -26.54
N VAL A 1048 -10.46 5.21 -25.41
CA VAL A 1048 -10.49 6.01 -24.19
C VAL A 1048 -9.62 5.33 -23.16
N VAL A 1049 -8.65 6.04 -22.58
CA VAL A 1049 -7.74 5.49 -21.57
C VAL A 1049 -7.96 6.17 -20.23
N ALA A 1050 -8.10 5.38 -19.18
CA ALA A 1050 -8.12 5.81 -17.78
C ALA A 1050 -6.98 5.13 -17.01
N THR A 1051 -6.48 5.77 -15.96
CA THR A 1051 -5.44 5.23 -15.06
C THR A 1051 -5.95 5.20 -13.62
N GLY A 1052 -5.44 4.27 -12.81
CA GLY A 1052 -5.94 4.13 -11.44
C GLY A 1052 -5.12 3.21 -10.54
N GLY A 1053 -5.78 2.66 -9.51
CA GLY A 1053 -5.18 1.70 -8.59
C GLY A 1053 -4.71 0.45 -9.34
N GLY A 1054 -3.39 0.24 -9.40
CA GLY A 1054 -2.78 -0.96 -9.94
C GLY A 1054 -2.72 -1.09 -11.47
N GLY A 1055 -3.18 -0.12 -12.29
CA GLY A 1055 -3.08 -0.27 -13.74
C GLY A 1055 -3.71 0.80 -14.64
N VAL A 1056 -3.77 0.46 -15.93
CA VAL A 1056 -4.32 1.27 -17.04
C VAL A 1056 -5.54 0.57 -17.63
N HIS A 1057 -6.65 1.28 -17.77
CA HIS A 1057 -7.87 0.79 -18.40
C HIS A 1057 -8.06 1.41 -19.77
N ARG A 1058 -8.35 0.58 -20.78
CA ARG A 1058 -8.70 1.02 -22.13
C ARG A 1058 -10.13 0.60 -22.47
N ASP A 1059 -10.98 1.57 -22.82
CA ASP A 1059 -12.29 1.34 -23.42
C ASP A 1059 -12.28 1.69 -24.91
N ASP A 1060 -12.88 0.84 -25.74
CA ASP A 1060 -13.01 1.06 -27.19
C ASP A 1060 -14.51 1.24 -27.54
N PRO A 1061 -15.07 2.43 -27.29
CA PRO A 1061 -16.49 2.68 -27.45
C PRO A 1061 -16.99 2.43 -28.88
N THR A 1062 -18.03 1.59 -29.02
CA THR A 1062 -18.73 1.49 -30.31
C THR A 1062 -19.44 2.80 -30.64
N GLY A 1063 -19.31 3.25 -31.89
CA GLY A 1063 -19.99 4.46 -32.38
C GLY A 1063 -19.36 5.79 -31.93
N PHE A 1064 -18.08 5.81 -31.53
CA PHE A 1064 -17.34 7.04 -31.22
C PHE A 1064 -17.48 8.07 -32.35
N ALA A 1065 -18.06 9.23 -32.02
CA ALA A 1065 -18.32 10.29 -32.98
C ALA A 1065 -17.12 11.24 -33.02
N SER A 1066 -16.08 10.88 -33.78
CA SER A 1066 -14.88 11.71 -33.96
C SER A 1066 -15.13 13.06 -34.67
N SER A 1067 -16.34 13.27 -35.21
CA SER A 1067 -16.77 14.54 -35.79
C SER A 1067 -17.34 15.46 -34.71
N GLY A 1068 -16.53 16.43 -34.29
CA GLY A 1068 -16.84 17.39 -33.22
C GLY A 1068 -15.52 17.78 -32.57
N GLY A 1069 -15.45 18.92 -31.88
CA GLY A 1069 -14.21 19.34 -31.24
C GLY A 1069 -14.53 20.02 -29.92
N SER A 1070 -13.75 19.70 -28.88
CA SER A 1070 -13.73 20.50 -27.67
C SER A 1070 -13.47 21.97 -28.05
N ALA A 1071 -14.25 22.87 -27.43
CA ALA A 1071 -14.07 24.31 -27.61
C ALA A 1071 -12.98 24.86 -26.69
N GLU A 1072 -12.34 23.99 -25.92
CA GLU A 1072 -11.32 24.34 -24.97
C GLU A 1072 -10.07 24.87 -25.66
N VAL A 1073 -9.65 26.03 -25.16
CA VAL A 1073 -8.40 26.72 -25.54
C VAL A 1073 -7.40 26.69 -24.38
N SER A 1074 -7.82 26.14 -23.24
CA SER A 1074 -6.95 25.81 -22.12
C SER A 1074 -6.00 24.66 -22.51
N PRO A 1075 -4.71 24.72 -22.14
CA PRO A 1075 -3.82 23.59 -22.26
C PRO A 1075 -4.22 22.55 -21.21
N GLU A 1076 -5.18 21.68 -21.53
CA GLU A 1076 -5.03 20.31 -21.06
C GLU A 1076 -3.65 19.84 -21.51
N ALA A 1077 -3.04 18.93 -20.76
CA ALA A 1077 -1.69 18.44 -21.04
C ALA A 1077 -1.61 17.57 -22.31
N SER A 1078 -2.44 17.87 -23.32
CA SER A 1078 -2.51 17.20 -24.61
C SER A 1078 -1.17 17.27 -25.34
N GLY A 1079 -0.77 16.14 -25.94
CA GLY A 1079 0.41 16.00 -26.80
C GLY A 1079 0.35 16.79 -28.11
N THR A 1080 -0.45 17.85 -28.21
CA THR A 1080 -0.48 18.74 -29.37
C THR A 1080 -0.21 20.18 -28.96
N ARG A 1081 0.92 20.74 -29.45
CA ARG A 1081 1.22 22.15 -29.27
C ARG A 1081 0.40 22.99 -30.22
N ARG A 1082 -0.33 23.97 -29.68
CA ARG A 1082 -0.97 24.98 -30.54
C ARG A 1082 0.03 26.05 -30.94
N LEU A 1083 0.21 26.19 -32.25
CA LEU A 1083 1.03 27.22 -32.87
C LEU A 1083 0.26 28.53 -33.02
N TRP A 1084 0.63 29.56 -32.27
CA TRP A 1084 -0.01 30.88 -32.32
C TRP A 1084 0.83 31.87 -33.15
N LEU A 1085 0.57 31.93 -34.46
CA LEU A 1085 1.23 32.87 -35.37
C LEU A 1085 0.54 34.24 -35.33
N ARG A 1086 1.35 35.30 -35.18
CA ARG A 1086 0.93 36.66 -35.52
C ARG A 1086 0.89 36.80 -37.05
N LEU A 1087 -0.30 36.77 -37.64
CA LEU A 1087 -0.47 37.37 -38.97
C LEU A 1087 -0.40 38.89 -38.80
N ARG A 1088 0.57 39.52 -39.47
CA ARG A 1088 0.75 40.99 -39.47
C ARG A 1088 -0.40 41.69 -40.17
#